data_AF-A0A4S8MTK4-F1
#
_entry.id   AF-A0A4S8MTK4-F1
#
_cell.length_a   1.000
_cell.length_b   1.000
_cell.length_c   1.000
_cell.angle_alpha   90.00
_cell.angle_beta   90.00
_cell.angle_gamma   90.00
#
_symmetry.space_group_name_H-M   'P 1'
#
loop_
_entity.id
_entity.type
_entity.pdbx_description
1 polymer ?
#
loop_
_entity_poly.entity_id
_entity_poly.type
_entity_poly.pdbx_seq_one_letter_code
_entity_poly.pdbx_strand_id
1 'polypeptide(L)'
;MPPRNRPTALEISFQERLSPDDVSTSNSTLIGTPFLSSSGSTKRRPEDNDDSKRSSKRPRTDHRPRTNKRPPVAFFAPSTNEEPMSEIAMLDHFSEDIHNPDDHDSKKPIFILSDFSIYDTRHRRELIDLGLLGESDGSDRSFEGVGLARPMYEYDDEEGDLDTGQYVELGAIFRYDFDFVAESPSRSTWIETQYIWYILEEPSSQYKETFRYFLTPRCVAQKVLATAKEHPSWSREAFVRDFMEHSDPFGRQLTEDDVTDAQPCIQEAFEKDDSPGNHTAAPFLRGLLPKHTEPSRRNMRPRERISERHRGNPDFLALKQCNPTHVTERIAVLTNGLIGESLKVVGPKPQKPTSDVIKRQEQEKERAHKLLCQMIQRAHLPNPSVQWSRQDIHLKKSGRKFIRSVKVHGEEYKPEDVIVVPIEREAKSRKEENVPMLPHLSDIPEDASIADYFWFGKIIFIDITSEIAHIQWFNHGSQIVLGELAHPQELFLQELCDPIALETICGKVVVHETRKEKDWISIPSDEYFYKLMYDPVDASFTTPDRERSETAKALQSPDNCPVCLLNATERQLEIPEPLLEVVDDKELLIGVSYRGQCWHLDDFVLYHNSTDGPAYIGYITRFQRKDFAVTVRKVGRINSLRNPGLLNVDYFRDERSLYLTNETDIFPVKDLIRIIYVAPRSALKADDQSGNDLREDWVSQSPYHYYIKYVFDKMEVSPAMWRARKLISHSRLKICTSCLEAEQKRLEERQEFLEYIRQKPLPTLDLFGGVGGFGIGLAQGSLCLKVTHAVEILPSAAITYRQNSPETTVINQCANLYLQYAVKSQTKETMEVHKPKDLYHQTRPIPDPPKRGDIKVLVAGFPCQTHSALNMYKRSDDPKSNLLLTTLSEVDRLKPNYCFFENVPGFLSHRLMATQVTSHRVVGGIEQGGLKLLERAMLDMGYQTRFGILEAGHYGTPQSRVRFFMVAAKLGLKLPLLPQPTHDFPSGKQLKIALDDETTISPIRSCRGTAAHQFISVRDAIGDLPQWDWKLPLSASLTTKIRDKIQMRKKVPSVLYKGVPHPAWGDDIEHEYQGPPITRYQAEARSERTKDLQHFTKQVLPKVAARVWGVDLKKGADFRSIDLSLGQYQLHNPESWNAKYGNRGGAYSRLDNDGYFNTIITNVDPTAKQCRVLHPSCYRMLTVRELARSQGFPDWFEFFALKNNVVTHRHIGNAVAWPVSRALGRSLQDSLFDMWTKQKREAIEIDNDSD
;
A
#
# COMPACT_ATOMS: atom_id res chain seq x y z
N MET A 1 3.82 -30.45 -20.38
CA MET A 1 2.61 -29.83 -20.97
C MET A 1 3.05 -28.68 -21.86
N PRO A 2 2.54 -28.53 -23.10
CA PRO A 2 2.95 -27.42 -23.96
C PRO A 2 2.37 -26.09 -23.43
N PRO A 3 3.06 -24.96 -23.65
CA PRO A 3 2.66 -23.67 -23.10
C PRO A 3 1.44 -23.12 -23.84
N ARG A 4 0.40 -22.75 -23.09
CA ARG A 4 -0.74 -22.00 -23.62
C ARG A 4 -0.32 -20.53 -23.78
N ASN A 5 -0.02 -20.13 -25.01
CA ASN A 5 0.12 -18.72 -25.39
C ASN A 5 -1.21 -17.99 -25.15
N ARG A 6 -1.18 -16.91 -24.37
CA ARG A 6 -2.22 -15.89 -24.38
C ARG A 6 -1.83 -14.83 -25.42
N PRO A 7 -2.71 -14.41 -26.33
CA PRO A 7 -2.40 -13.34 -27.27
C PRO A 7 -2.33 -12.00 -26.52
N THR A 8 -1.33 -11.18 -26.89
CA THR A 8 -1.18 -9.79 -26.46
C THR A 8 -2.10 -8.88 -27.26
N ALA A 9 -2.51 -7.75 -26.68
CA ALA A 9 -3.52 -6.82 -27.19
C ALA A 9 -3.15 -6.03 -28.47
N LEU A 10 -2.26 -6.55 -29.31
CA LEU A 10 -1.78 -5.93 -30.56
C LEU A 10 -1.99 -6.79 -31.82
N GLU A 11 -2.71 -7.92 -31.73
CA GLU A 11 -3.01 -8.80 -32.88
C GLU A 11 -4.50 -8.76 -33.28
N ILE A 12 -5.04 -7.57 -33.51
CA ILE A 12 -6.28 -7.42 -34.30
C ILE A 12 -6.05 -6.31 -35.32
N SER A 13 -5.55 -6.70 -36.49
CA SER A 13 -5.57 -5.88 -37.68
C SER A 13 -7.01 -5.73 -38.17
N PHE A 14 -7.42 -4.49 -38.44
CA PHE A 14 -8.64 -4.21 -39.19
C PHE A 14 -8.45 -4.69 -40.63
N GLN A 15 -9.34 -5.55 -41.13
CA GLN A 15 -9.52 -5.79 -42.56
C GLN A 15 -10.91 -5.36 -43.01
N GLU A 16 -10.90 -4.81 -44.22
CA GLU A 16 -11.93 -4.05 -44.90
C GLU A 16 -13.12 -4.90 -45.40
N ARG A 17 -14.18 -4.15 -45.71
CA ARG A 17 -15.45 -4.53 -46.34
C ARG A 17 -15.27 -5.33 -47.64
N LEU A 18 -16.07 -6.39 -47.83
CA LEU A 18 -16.61 -6.80 -49.13
C LEU A 18 -18.00 -7.46 -48.97
N SER A 19 -18.84 -7.21 -49.97
CA SER A 19 -20.31 -7.32 -50.06
C SER A 19 -20.88 -8.75 -50.16
N PRO A 20 -22.20 -8.95 -49.92
CA PRO A 20 -22.90 -10.19 -50.23
C PRO A 20 -23.70 -10.09 -51.54
N ASP A 21 -23.55 -11.09 -52.42
CA ASP A 21 -24.49 -11.40 -53.50
C ASP A 21 -24.77 -12.92 -53.54
N ASP A 22 -25.96 -13.24 -54.04
CA ASP A 22 -26.49 -14.53 -54.50
C ASP A 22 -27.13 -15.50 -53.49
N VAL A 23 -28.46 -15.41 -53.39
CA VAL A 23 -29.35 -16.58 -53.19
C VAL A 23 -30.37 -16.61 -54.33
N SER A 24 -30.28 -17.64 -55.18
CA SER A 24 -31.27 -17.96 -56.22
C SER A 24 -32.28 -19.01 -55.73
N THR A 25 -33.55 -18.58 -55.68
CA THR A 25 -34.81 -19.24 -56.13
C THR A 25 -34.98 -20.76 -56.00
N SER A 26 -36.13 -21.25 -55.50
CA SER A 26 -37.35 -21.31 -56.33
C SER A 26 -38.64 -21.78 -55.61
N ASN A 27 -39.74 -21.13 -56.05
CA ASN A 27 -41.12 -21.62 -56.29
C ASN A 27 -42.02 -22.12 -55.13
N SER A 28 -43.32 -21.81 -55.05
CA SER A 28 -44.19 -20.91 -55.83
C SER A 28 -45.64 -20.93 -55.28
N THR A 29 -46.41 -19.89 -55.68
CA THR A 29 -47.87 -19.84 -56.01
C THR A 29 -48.95 -19.85 -54.90
N LEU A 30 -50.02 -19.03 -54.86
CA LEU A 30 -50.75 -18.11 -55.78
C LEU A 30 -51.46 -16.98 -54.96
N ILE A 31 -51.43 -15.67 -55.28
CA ILE A 31 -52.12 -14.81 -56.30
C ILE A 31 -53.52 -14.28 -55.93
N GLY A 32 -53.63 -12.93 -55.96
CA GLY A 32 -54.76 -12.13 -56.48
C GLY A 32 -55.36 -11.13 -55.47
N THR A 33 -55.42 -9.80 -55.66
CA THR A 33 -55.37 -8.86 -56.81
C THR A 33 -55.33 -7.39 -56.27
N PRO A 34 -55.22 -6.31 -57.07
CA PRO A 34 -54.19 -5.98 -58.07
C PRO A 34 -53.62 -4.51 -57.95
N PHE A 35 -52.35 -4.35 -58.39
CA PHE A 35 -51.78 -3.36 -59.34
C PHE A 35 -52.41 -1.94 -59.52
N LEU A 36 -51.72 -0.86 -59.93
CA LEU A 36 -50.33 -0.37 -60.10
C LEU A 36 -50.42 0.88 -60.99
N SER A 37 -49.37 1.73 -61.00
CA SER A 37 -48.82 2.56 -62.10
C SER A 37 -48.47 3.97 -61.61
N SER A 38 -47.35 4.62 -61.99
CA SER A 38 -46.28 4.28 -62.93
C SER A 38 -45.06 5.19 -62.70
N SER A 39 -43.92 4.68 -63.15
CA SER A 39 -42.68 5.37 -63.49
C SER A 39 -42.71 6.06 -64.87
N GLY A 40 -41.78 7.01 -65.10
CA GLY A 40 -41.28 7.44 -66.42
C GLY A 40 -41.44 8.94 -66.68
N SER A 41 -40.67 9.64 -67.51
CA SER A 41 -39.34 9.49 -68.12
C SER A 41 -39.07 10.79 -68.90
N THR A 42 -37.80 11.25 -68.92
CA THR A 42 -37.05 11.87 -70.05
C THR A 42 -37.58 13.03 -70.93
N LYS A 43 -36.59 13.89 -71.32
CA LYS A 43 -36.46 14.81 -72.51
C LYS A 43 -36.95 16.26 -72.29
N ARG A 44 -36.21 17.33 -72.64
CA ARG A 44 -35.25 17.57 -73.75
C ARG A 44 -34.35 18.82 -73.49
N ARG A 45 -33.15 18.81 -74.10
CA ARG A 45 -32.16 19.89 -74.40
C ARG A 45 -32.76 21.20 -75.01
N PRO A 46 -31.96 22.23 -75.37
CA PRO A 46 -31.09 23.13 -74.57
C PRO A 46 -31.37 24.63 -74.96
N GLU A 47 -30.65 25.61 -74.38
CA GLU A 47 -29.96 26.69 -75.13
C GLU A 47 -29.35 27.75 -74.19
N ASP A 48 -28.29 28.36 -74.72
CA ASP A 48 -27.33 29.30 -74.16
C ASP A 48 -27.94 30.63 -73.68
N ASN A 49 -27.34 31.28 -72.67
CA ASN A 49 -26.36 32.36 -72.89
C ASN A 49 -26.06 33.17 -71.62
N ASP A 50 -24.76 33.38 -71.44
CA ASP A 50 -24.05 34.60 -71.04
C ASP A 50 -24.45 35.43 -69.81
N ASP A 51 -23.51 35.39 -68.86
CA ASP A 51 -22.65 36.51 -68.46
C ASP A 51 -23.25 37.82 -67.94
N SER A 52 -22.95 38.04 -66.65
CA SER A 52 -22.11 39.14 -66.19
C SER A 52 -22.73 40.19 -65.24
N LYS A 53 -21.87 40.53 -64.26
CA LYS A 53 -21.66 41.84 -63.63
C LYS A 53 -22.53 42.30 -62.45
N ARG A 54 -21.84 42.22 -61.30
CA ARG A 54 -21.34 43.36 -60.48
C ARG A 54 -22.35 44.32 -59.81
N SER A 55 -22.11 44.38 -58.50
CA SER A 55 -21.92 45.59 -57.68
C SER A 55 -23.06 46.01 -56.75
N SER A 56 -22.70 45.95 -55.46
CA SER A 56 -22.92 46.96 -54.42
C SER A 56 -24.28 47.65 -54.32
N LYS A 57 -24.89 47.55 -53.14
CA LYS A 57 -25.03 48.66 -52.19
C LYS A 57 -25.60 48.17 -50.86
N ARG A 58 -24.91 48.49 -49.76
CA ARG A 58 -25.54 48.65 -48.43
C ARG A 58 -26.59 49.78 -48.52
N PRO A 59 -27.67 49.76 -47.72
CA PRO A 59 -27.63 50.53 -46.46
C PRO A 59 -28.43 49.93 -45.28
N ARG A 60 -27.97 50.27 -44.06
CA ARG A 60 -28.69 50.74 -42.84
C ARG A 60 -30.15 50.33 -42.63
N THR A 61 -30.72 50.09 -41.44
CA THR A 61 -30.40 50.18 -40.00
C THR A 61 -31.67 49.68 -39.30
N ASP A 62 -31.57 49.01 -38.15
CA ASP A 62 -32.22 49.45 -36.91
C ASP A 62 -32.12 48.36 -35.83
N HIS A 63 -31.41 48.69 -34.76
CA HIS A 63 -31.41 47.94 -33.51
C HIS A 63 -32.54 48.44 -32.61
N ARG A 64 -33.46 47.54 -32.27
CA ARG A 64 -34.18 47.57 -30.98
C ARG A 64 -33.82 46.29 -30.21
N PRO A 65 -33.51 46.37 -28.90
CA PRO A 65 -33.23 45.20 -28.08
C PRO A 65 -34.53 44.42 -27.81
N ARG A 66 -34.49 43.09 -27.98
CA ARG A 66 -35.59 42.17 -27.65
C ARG A 66 -35.58 41.91 -26.14
N THR A 67 -36.68 42.19 -25.48
CA THR A 67 -36.93 41.97 -24.04
C THR A 67 -37.24 40.50 -23.70
N ASN A 68 -36.68 40.01 -22.59
CA ASN A 68 -37.04 38.86 -21.74
C ASN A 68 -37.89 37.73 -22.35
N LYS A 69 -37.24 36.62 -22.74
CA LYS A 69 -37.92 35.33 -22.96
C LYS A 69 -38.27 34.72 -21.59
N ARG A 70 -39.56 34.68 -21.23
CA ARG A 70 -40.05 33.87 -20.10
C ARG A 70 -40.01 32.38 -20.49
N PRO A 71 -39.77 31.45 -19.55
CA PRO A 71 -39.90 30.02 -19.83
C PRO A 71 -41.35 29.69 -20.27
N PRO A 72 -41.55 28.66 -21.11
CA PRO A 72 -42.88 28.16 -21.42
C PRO A 72 -43.56 27.64 -20.13
N VAL A 73 -44.84 27.97 -19.96
CA VAL A 73 -45.64 27.53 -18.79
C VAL A 73 -45.76 26.00 -18.81
N ALA A 74 -45.24 25.34 -17.79
CA ALA A 74 -45.29 23.90 -17.59
C ALA A 74 -45.77 23.60 -16.17
N PHE A 75 -46.40 22.44 -15.94
CA PHE A 75 -46.94 22.06 -14.64
C PHE A 75 -46.27 20.77 -14.16
N PHE A 76 -45.96 20.70 -12.87
CA PHE A 76 -45.35 19.53 -12.24
C PHE A 76 -46.31 18.34 -12.25
N ALA A 77 -45.87 17.23 -12.83
CA ALA A 77 -46.57 15.96 -12.79
C ALA A 77 -45.76 14.95 -11.95
N PRO A 78 -46.34 14.30 -10.93
CA PRO A 78 -45.66 13.24 -10.17
C PRO A 78 -45.36 12.05 -11.08
N SER A 79 -44.09 11.63 -11.17
CA SER A 79 -43.65 10.54 -12.06
C SER A 79 -43.43 9.20 -11.35
N THR A 80 -43.45 9.15 -10.00
CA THR A 80 -43.05 8.00 -9.19
C THR A 80 -44.22 7.39 -8.41
N ASN A 81 -44.28 6.06 -8.33
CA ASN A 81 -45.20 5.30 -7.45
C ASN A 81 -44.78 5.32 -5.97
N GLU A 82 -43.79 6.13 -5.60
CA GLU A 82 -43.27 6.26 -4.22
C GLU A 82 -43.76 7.59 -3.63
N GLU A 83 -44.46 7.52 -2.49
CA GLU A 83 -44.88 8.73 -1.75
C GLU A 83 -43.63 9.41 -1.14
N PRO A 84 -43.36 10.70 -1.45
CA PRO A 84 -42.20 11.40 -0.91
C PRO A 84 -42.31 11.57 0.60
N MET A 85 -41.17 11.52 1.29
CA MET A 85 -41.09 11.78 2.72
C MET A 85 -41.06 13.30 2.99
N SER A 86 -41.65 13.76 4.09
CA SER A 86 -41.54 15.17 4.52
C SER A 86 -40.12 15.53 4.99
N GLU A 87 -39.70 16.79 4.86
CA GLU A 87 -38.42 17.30 5.40
C GLU A 87 -38.21 16.98 6.89
N ILE A 88 -39.27 17.04 7.71
CA ILE A 88 -39.18 16.76 9.16
C ILE A 88 -38.90 15.28 9.39
N ALA A 89 -39.62 14.40 8.70
CA ALA A 89 -39.37 12.96 8.79
C ALA A 89 -37.98 12.58 8.24
N MET A 90 -37.48 13.31 7.24
CA MET A 90 -36.12 13.16 6.74
C MET A 90 -35.10 13.61 7.80
N LEU A 91 -35.33 14.74 8.46
CA LEU A 91 -34.48 15.18 9.56
C LEU A 91 -34.48 14.16 10.68
N ASP A 92 -35.63 13.66 11.11
CA ASP A 92 -35.76 12.58 12.09
C ASP A 92 -34.99 11.31 11.64
N HIS A 93 -35.03 10.99 10.35
CA HIS A 93 -34.30 9.87 9.76
C HIS A 93 -32.78 10.03 9.82
N PHE A 94 -32.28 11.27 9.72
CA PHE A 94 -30.86 11.62 9.87
C PHE A 94 -30.53 12.19 11.27
N SER A 95 -31.48 12.20 12.22
CA SER A 95 -31.43 13.01 13.46
C SER A 95 -30.60 12.44 14.59
N GLU A 96 -30.03 11.23 14.46
CA GLU A 96 -29.09 10.73 15.48
C GLU A 96 -27.83 11.62 15.60
N ASP A 97 -27.59 12.52 14.62
CA ASP A 97 -26.47 13.48 14.60
C ASP A 97 -26.88 14.96 14.83
N ILE A 98 -28.16 15.30 14.96
CA ILE A 98 -28.63 16.70 15.00
C ILE A 98 -29.78 16.91 15.99
N HIS A 99 -29.57 16.74 17.29
CA HIS A 99 -30.48 17.36 18.28
C HIS A 99 -29.78 17.83 19.56
N ASN A 100 -29.81 19.16 19.76
CA ASN A 100 -30.27 19.75 21.01
C ASN A 100 -31.31 20.83 20.64
N PRO A 101 -32.62 20.59 20.83
CA PRO A 101 -33.67 21.49 20.35
C PRO A 101 -33.82 22.79 21.16
N ASP A 102 -33.09 22.94 22.29
CA ASP A 102 -33.14 24.14 23.14
C ASP A 102 -32.05 25.18 22.84
N ASP A 103 -31.23 24.98 21.81
CA ASP A 103 -30.19 25.93 21.41
C ASP A 103 -30.73 26.89 20.34
N HIS A 104 -31.30 28.02 20.76
CA HIS A 104 -31.86 29.06 19.89
C HIS A 104 -30.85 29.73 18.92
N ASP A 105 -29.58 29.29 18.91
CA ASP A 105 -28.51 29.77 18.02
C ASP A 105 -28.02 28.75 16.97
N SER A 106 -28.73 27.63 16.75
CA SER A 106 -28.29 26.59 15.79
C SER A 106 -28.60 26.92 14.32
N LYS A 107 -27.56 27.07 13.48
CA LYS A 107 -27.65 27.19 12.01
C LYS A 107 -28.25 25.92 11.37
N LYS A 108 -29.16 26.08 10.39
CA LYS A 108 -29.85 24.99 9.66
C LYS A 108 -28.87 24.00 8.99
N PRO A 109 -29.14 22.68 8.96
CA PRO A 109 -28.31 21.69 8.27
C PRO A 109 -28.30 21.84 6.75
N ILE A 110 -27.29 21.26 6.08
CA ILE A 110 -27.07 21.37 4.62
C ILE A 110 -27.17 19.99 3.94
N PHE A 111 -27.96 19.91 2.87
CA PHE A 111 -28.18 18.72 2.05
C PHE A 111 -27.88 19.01 0.58
N ILE A 112 -27.65 17.97 -0.22
CA ILE A 112 -27.60 18.04 -1.68
C ILE A 112 -28.92 17.50 -2.22
N LEU A 113 -29.49 18.18 -3.21
CA LEU A 113 -30.76 17.83 -3.84
C LEU A 113 -30.55 17.56 -5.33
N SER A 114 -30.87 16.34 -5.76
CA SER A 114 -30.79 15.88 -7.15
C SER A 114 -32.18 15.44 -7.64
N ASP A 115 -32.37 15.28 -8.95
CA ASP A 115 -33.67 15.03 -9.60
C ASP A 115 -34.80 15.97 -9.12
N PHE A 116 -34.46 17.26 -8.93
CA PHE A 116 -35.38 18.19 -8.25
C PHE A 116 -36.34 18.91 -9.20
N SER A 117 -37.52 19.24 -8.69
CA SER A 117 -38.51 20.10 -9.36
C SER A 117 -39.07 21.13 -8.38
N ILE A 118 -39.17 22.39 -8.79
CA ILE A 118 -39.70 23.47 -7.96
C ILE A 118 -40.94 24.06 -8.63
N TYR A 119 -42.02 24.21 -7.85
CA TYR A 119 -43.33 24.62 -8.37
C TYR A 119 -44.12 25.49 -7.39
N ASP A 120 -45.10 26.23 -7.93
CA ASP A 120 -46.03 27.05 -7.17
C ASP A 120 -47.29 26.26 -6.79
N THR A 121 -47.45 26.00 -5.49
CA THR A 121 -48.57 25.24 -4.93
C THR A 121 -49.92 25.94 -5.09
N ARG A 122 -49.95 27.28 -5.16
CA ARG A 122 -51.19 28.06 -5.30
C ARG A 122 -51.67 28.16 -6.75
N HIS A 123 -50.78 27.92 -7.71
CA HIS A 123 -51.04 28.04 -9.14
C HIS A 123 -50.95 26.68 -9.85
N ARG A 124 -51.73 25.69 -9.38
CA ARG A 124 -51.84 24.35 -9.99
C ARG A 124 -50.49 23.63 -10.18
N ARG A 125 -49.51 23.88 -9.31
CA ARG A 125 -48.14 23.33 -9.39
C ARG A 125 -47.41 23.72 -10.69
N GLU A 126 -47.56 24.97 -11.12
CA GLU A 126 -46.76 25.55 -12.21
C GLU A 126 -45.26 25.48 -11.87
N LEU A 127 -44.43 24.97 -12.77
CA LEU A 127 -42.97 24.94 -12.64
C LEU A 127 -42.42 26.36 -12.82
N ILE A 128 -41.65 26.84 -11.85
CA ILE A 128 -41.23 28.25 -11.78
C ILE A 128 -39.76 28.45 -12.15
N ASP A 129 -39.43 29.63 -12.67
CA ASP A 129 -38.05 30.12 -12.70
C ASP A 129 -37.64 30.51 -11.27
N LEU A 130 -36.54 29.95 -10.76
CA LEU A 130 -36.02 30.23 -9.41
C LEU A 130 -35.70 31.72 -9.21
N GLY A 131 -35.43 32.47 -10.29
CA GLY A 131 -35.19 33.91 -10.24
C GLY A 131 -36.36 34.71 -9.67
N LEU A 132 -37.58 34.18 -9.73
CA LEU A 132 -38.82 34.82 -9.25
C LEU A 132 -38.97 34.81 -7.71
N LEU A 133 -38.14 34.05 -6.97
CA LEU A 133 -38.17 33.98 -5.50
C LEU A 133 -37.82 35.30 -4.79
N GLY A 134 -37.41 36.34 -5.52
CA GLY A 134 -37.09 37.67 -4.98
C GLY A 134 -37.94 38.83 -5.51
N GLU A 135 -38.84 38.59 -6.48
CA GLU A 135 -39.75 39.62 -6.99
C GLU A 135 -40.97 39.68 -6.05
N SER A 136 -41.07 40.75 -5.26
CA SER A 136 -42.17 40.95 -4.31
C SER A 136 -43.48 41.29 -5.02
N ASP A 137 -44.06 40.31 -5.69
CA ASP A 137 -45.43 40.39 -6.17
C ASP A 137 -46.34 40.04 -4.98
N GLY A 138 -46.97 41.07 -4.42
CA GLY A 138 -47.78 40.99 -3.21
C GLY A 138 -48.63 39.72 -3.06
N SER A 139 -48.28 38.91 -2.06
CA SER A 139 -49.16 38.08 -1.23
C SER A 139 -49.89 36.84 -1.78
N ASP A 140 -49.55 36.26 -2.95
CA ASP A 140 -50.28 35.04 -3.37
C ASP A 140 -49.52 33.86 -4.01
N ARG A 141 -48.19 33.73 -3.80
CA ARG A 141 -47.41 32.57 -4.28
C ARG A 141 -46.76 31.80 -3.13
N SER A 142 -46.73 30.47 -3.23
CA SER A 142 -46.08 29.58 -2.25
C SER A 142 -45.28 28.52 -2.98
N PHE A 143 -43.95 28.61 -2.88
CA PHE A 143 -43.02 27.78 -3.62
C PHE A 143 -42.56 26.58 -2.78
N GLU A 144 -42.76 25.39 -3.33
CA GLU A 144 -42.31 24.13 -2.76
C GLU A 144 -41.55 23.34 -3.82
N GLY A 145 -40.94 22.23 -3.42
CA GLY A 145 -40.24 21.38 -4.36
C GLY A 145 -40.21 19.93 -3.93
N VAL A 146 -39.74 19.08 -4.84
CA VAL A 146 -39.46 17.66 -4.56
C VAL A 146 -38.12 17.31 -5.14
N GLY A 147 -37.44 16.31 -4.58
CA GLY A 147 -36.19 15.79 -5.13
C GLY A 147 -35.57 14.70 -4.27
N LEU A 148 -34.51 14.08 -4.78
CA LEU A 148 -33.66 13.15 -4.06
C LEU A 148 -32.69 13.93 -3.17
N ALA A 149 -32.98 13.99 -1.88
CA ALA A 149 -32.14 14.62 -0.88
C ALA A 149 -31.12 13.64 -0.32
N ARG A 150 -29.86 14.07 -0.25
CA ARG A 150 -28.78 13.35 0.43
C ARG A 150 -27.98 14.30 1.31
N PRO A 151 -27.54 13.87 2.50
CA PRO A 151 -26.70 14.71 3.35
C PRO A 151 -25.43 15.13 2.60
N MET A 152 -25.00 16.38 2.79
CA MET A 152 -23.74 16.85 2.23
C MET A 152 -22.57 16.27 3.05
N TYR A 153 -22.20 15.01 2.77
CA TYR A 153 -20.93 14.43 3.20
C TYR A 153 -19.91 14.63 2.07
N GLU A 154 -18.89 15.46 2.29
CA GLU A 154 -17.67 15.37 1.49
C GLU A 154 -16.89 14.13 1.95
N TYR A 155 -17.16 13.00 1.33
CA TYR A 155 -16.27 11.85 1.38
C TYR A 155 -15.01 12.19 0.56
N ASP A 156 -13.89 12.43 1.23
CA ASP A 156 -12.55 12.33 0.61
C ASP A 156 -12.15 10.87 0.33
N ASP A 157 -12.93 9.91 0.81
CA ASP A 157 -12.80 8.51 0.44
C ASP A 157 -13.73 8.24 -0.75
N GLU A 158 -13.22 8.38 -1.98
CA GLU A 158 -13.86 8.00 -3.27
C GLU A 158 -14.09 6.46 -3.39
N GLU A 159 -14.64 5.84 -2.35
CA GLU A 159 -15.19 4.48 -2.36
C GLU A 159 -16.67 4.57 -2.04
N GLY A 160 -17.45 4.89 -3.07
CA GLY A 160 -18.87 5.25 -3.00
C GLY A 160 -19.69 4.35 -2.08
N ASP A 161 -20.10 4.91 -0.95
CA ASP A 161 -21.51 4.84 -0.61
C ASP A 161 -22.26 5.55 -1.75
N LEU A 162 -22.84 4.75 -2.65
CA LEU A 162 -24.02 5.18 -3.37
C LEU A 162 -25.15 5.22 -2.34
N ASP A 163 -25.10 6.20 -1.44
CA ASP A 163 -26.25 6.55 -0.62
C ASP A 163 -27.32 6.99 -1.62
N THR A 164 -28.26 6.08 -1.88
CA THR A 164 -29.46 6.38 -2.65
C THR A 164 -30.18 7.49 -1.90
N GLY A 165 -30.13 8.72 -2.43
CA GLY A 165 -30.84 9.86 -1.86
C GLY A 165 -32.28 9.51 -1.52
N GLN A 166 -32.81 10.11 -0.47
CA GLN A 166 -34.21 9.91 -0.07
C GLN A 166 -35.08 10.84 -0.92
N TYR A 167 -36.17 10.34 -1.50
CA TYR A 167 -37.11 11.18 -2.23
C TYR A 167 -37.96 11.97 -1.24
N VAL A 168 -37.81 13.30 -1.25
CA VAL A 168 -38.32 14.20 -0.21
C VAL A 168 -39.14 15.31 -0.83
N GLU A 169 -40.24 15.64 -0.14
CA GLU A 169 -41.05 16.83 -0.38
C GLU A 169 -40.52 17.96 0.51
N LEU A 170 -40.05 19.03 -0.14
CA LEU A 170 -39.48 20.20 0.49
C LEU A 170 -40.57 21.07 1.10
N GLY A 171 -40.26 21.72 2.22
CA GLY A 171 -41.10 22.77 2.78
C GLY A 171 -41.03 24.05 1.94
N ALA A 172 -41.72 25.10 2.40
CA ALA A 172 -41.73 26.39 1.72
C ALA A 172 -40.31 26.93 1.52
N ILE A 173 -39.96 27.22 0.26
CA ILE A 173 -38.67 27.78 -0.14
C ILE A 173 -38.71 29.29 0.06
N PHE A 174 -37.84 29.82 0.91
CA PHE A 174 -37.84 31.25 1.27
C PHE A 174 -36.94 32.10 0.39
N ARG A 175 -35.78 31.57 0.00
CA ARG A 175 -34.81 32.26 -0.84
C ARG A 175 -33.87 31.28 -1.52
N TYR A 176 -33.19 31.77 -2.55
CA TYR A 176 -32.03 31.12 -3.14
C TYR A 176 -30.77 31.96 -2.93
N ASP A 177 -29.61 31.33 -3.05
CA ASP A 177 -28.31 31.98 -3.15
C ASP A 177 -27.51 31.37 -4.31
N PHE A 178 -26.63 32.15 -4.91
CA PHE A 178 -25.76 31.68 -5.98
C PHE A 178 -24.32 32.10 -5.73
N ASP A 179 -23.40 31.14 -5.69
CA ASP A 179 -21.97 31.35 -5.53
C ASP A 179 -21.30 31.51 -6.89
N PHE A 180 -20.95 32.75 -7.24
CA PHE A 180 -20.28 33.10 -8.49
C PHE A 180 -18.78 32.78 -8.50
N VAL A 181 -18.20 32.34 -7.37
CA VAL A 181 -16.75 32.09 -7.20
C VAL A 181 -16.45 30.59 -7.06
N ALA A 182 -17.47 29.74 -6.97
CA ALA A 182 -17.30 28.29 -6.89
C ALA A 182 -16.52 27.71 -8.09
N GLU A 183 -15.72 26.67 -7.87
CA GLU A 183 -14.94 26.00 -8.94
C GLU A 183 -15.82 25.13 -9.87
N SER A 184 -17.03 24.76 -9.45
CA SER A 184 -17.98 23.97 -10.25
C SER A 184 -19.37 24.64 -10.36
N PRO A 185 -19.92 24.80 -11.59
CA PRO A 185 -21.28 25.29 -11.81
C PRO A 185 -22.36 24.42 -11.13
N SER A 186 -22.12 23.11 -11.00
CA SER A 186 -23.09 22.12 -10.49
C SER A 186 -23.34 22.19 -8.99
N ARG A 187 -22.60 23.02 -8.25
CA ARG A 187 -22.78 23.24 -6.79
C ARG A 187 -22.92 24.72 -6.42
N SER A 188 -23.16 25.57 -7.43
CA SER A 188 -23.19 27.02 -7.25
C SER A 188 -24.54 27.53 -6.75
N THR A 189 -25.63 26.74 -6.84
CA THR A 189 -26.99 27.18 -6.46
C THR A 189 -27.44 26.57 -5.15
N TRP A 190 -27.94 27.41 -4.24
CA TRP A 190 -28.44 27.04 -2.93
C TRP A 190 -29.88 27.50 -2.76
N ILE A 191 -30.70 26.73 -2.05
CA ILE A 191 -32.04 27.14 -1.62
C ILE A 191 -32.22 26.94 -0.11
N GLU A 192 -32.98 27.82 0.53
CA GLU A 192 -33.30 27.73 1.95
C GLU A 192 -34.78 27.43 2.15
N THR A 193 -35.07 26.38 2.93
CA THR A 193 -36.42 26.05 3.41
C THR A 193 -36.56 26.39 4.89
N GLN A 194 -37.68 26.03 5.52
CA GLN A 194 -37.92 26.32 6.94
C GLN A 194 -36.90 25.62 7.84
N TYR A 195 -36.44 24.46 7.42
CA TYR A 195 -35.61 23.60 8.26
C TYR A 195 -34.19 23.38 7.69
N ILE A 196 -33.97 23.50 6.38
CA ILE A 196 -32.76 22.98 5.70
C ILE A 196 -32.21 23.95 4.64
N TRP A 197 -30.90 23.91 4.41
CA TRP A 197 -30.25 24.43 3.20
C TRP A 197 -30.00 23.31 2.19
N TYR A 198 -30.39 23.49 0.94
CA TYR A 198 -30.08 22.54 -0.13
C TYR A 198 -29.13 23.13 -1.16
N ILE A 199 -28.13 22.36 -1.57
CA ILE A 199 -27.35 22.58 -2.78
C ILE A 199 -28.06 21.86 -3.92
N LEU A 200 -28.41 22.59 -4.97
CA LEU A 200 -29.05 22.03 -6.15
C LEU A 200 -28.00 21.42 -7.08
N GLU A 201 -28.10 20.12 -7.36
CA GLU A 201 -27.14 19.38 -8.20
C GLU A 201 -27.70 19.10 -9.61
N GLU A 202 -28.73 18.26 -9.72
CA GLU A 202 -29.34 17.88 -11.02
C GLU A 202 -30.85 18.15 -11.02
N PRO A 203 -31.40 18.95 -11.95
CA PRO A 203 -32.85 19.13 -12.06
C PRO A 203 -33.51 17.91 -12.71
N SER A 204 -34.79 17.69 -12.41
CA SER A 204 -35.57 16.62 -13.02
C SER A 204 -35.78 16.84 -14.52
N SER A 205 -36.09 15.76 -15.25
CA SER A 205 -36.34 15.82 -16.69
C SER A 205 -37.46 16.79 -17.09
N GLN A 206 -38.48 16.96 -16.24
CA GLN A 206 -39.57 17.92 -16.46
C GLN A 206 -39.23 19.36 -16.06
N TYR A 207 -38.29 19.55 -15.12
CA TYR A 207 -37.90 20.89 -14.65
C TYR A 207 -36.69 21.48 -15.38
N LYS A 208 -35.90 20.64 -16.06
CA LYS A 208 -34.66 21.00 -16.75
C LYS A 208 -34.79 22.23 -17.67
N GLU A 209 -35.83 22.28 -18.50
CA GLU A 209 -36.04 23.40 -19.43
C GLU A 209 -36.39 24.71 -18.73
N THR A 210 -37.14 24.65 -17.62
CA THR A 210 -37.47 25.84 -16.82
C THR A 210 -36.26 26.33 -16.03
N PHE A 211 -35.51 25.42 -15.39
CA PHE A 211 -34.32 25.75 -14.60
C PHE A 211 -33.17 26.31 -15.46
N ARG A 212 -33.12 25.95 -16.74
CA ARG A 212 -32.16 26.48 -17.71
C ARG A 212 -32.19 28.01 -17.82
N TYR A 213 -33.38 28.63 -17.81
CA TYR A 213 -33.53 30.09 -17.86
C TYR A 213 -32.91 30.79 -16.65
N PHE A 214 -32.91 30.13 -15.49
CA PHE A 214 -32.27 30.60 -14.28
C PHE A 214 -30.74 30.44 -14.31
N LEU A 215 -30.27 29.25 -14.66
CA LEU A 215 -28.87 28.84 -14.46
C LEU A 215 -27.94 29.37 -15.55
N THR A 216 -28.36 29.37 -16.82
CA THR A 216 -27.49 29.72 -17.96
C THR A 216 -26.87 31.12 -17.82
N PRO A 217 -27.62 32.22 -17.54
CA PRO A 217 -27.03 33.55 -17.40
C PRO A 217 -25.99 33.66 -16.26
N ARG A 218 -26.17 32.91 -15.18
CA ARG A 218 -25.27 32.93 -14.01
C ARG A 218 -24.00 32.13 -14.23
N CYS A 219 -24.08 30.99 -14.90
CA CYS A 219 -22.90 30.23 -15.32
C CYS A 219 -22.06 31.00 -16.36
N VAL A 220 -22.71 31.74 -17.26
CA VAL A 220 -22.00 32.65 -18.19
C VAL A 220 -21.24 33.72 -17.40
N ALA A 221 -21.84 34.31 -16.38
CA ALA A 221 -21.16 35.28 -15.51
C ALA A 221 -19.95 34.69 -14.76
N GLN A 222 -20.10 33.49 -14.19
CA GLN A 222 -19.02 32.76 -13.52
C GLN A 222 -17.84 32.46 -14.47
N LYS A 223 -18.14 31.98 -15.68
CA LYS A 223 -17.13 31.69 -16.72
C LYS A 223 -16.40 32.97 -17.15
N VAL A 224 -17.13 34.07 -17.36
CA VAL A 224 -16.55 35.38 -17.71
C VAL A 224 -15.55 35.86 -16.65
N LEU A 225 -15.88 35.71 -15.36
CA LEU A 225 -14.98 36.09 -14.26
C LEU A 225 -13.78 35.16 -14.11
N ALA A 226 -13.98 33.85 -14.26
CA ALA A 226 -12.90 32.86 -14.22
C ALA A 226 -11.88 33.10 -15.35
N THR A 227 -12.34 33.30 -16.58
CA THR A 227 -11.46 33.60 -17.72
C THR A 227 -10.73 34.93 -17.52
N ALA A 228 -11.37 35.95 -16.93
CA ALA A 228 -10.71 37.22 -16.61
C ALA A 228 -9.57 37.05 -15.58
N LYS A 229 -9.67 36.07 -14.68
CA LYS A 229 -8.66 35.76 -13.65
C LYS A 229 -7.48 34.96 -14.23
N GLU A 230 -7.76 33.96 -15.05
CA GLU A 230 -6.74 33.09 -15.65
C GLU A 230 -5.98 33.80 -16.78
N HIS A 231 -6.65 34.66 -17.53
CA HIS A 231 -6.12 35.29 -18.73
C HIS A 231 -6.33 36.83 -18.74
N PRO A 232 -5.64 37.56 -17.86
CA PRO A 232 -5.86 38.99 -17.65
C PRO A 232 -5.46 39.90 -18.82
N SER A 233 -4.83 39.38 -19.88
CA SER A 233 -4.38 40.15 -21.05
C SER A 233 -5.21 39.93 -22.33
N TRP A 234 -6.24 39.07 -22.27
CA TRP A 234 -6.99 38.67 -23.47
C TRP A 234 -7.84 39.80 -24.07
N SER A 235 -7.87 39.87 -25.40
CA SER A 235 -8.80 40.75 -26.13
C SER A 235 -10.21 40.16 -26.17
N ARG A 236 -11.19 40.98 -26.53
CA ARG A 236 -12.58 40.52 -26.70
C ARG A 236 -12.68 39.43 -27.76
N GLU A 237 -11.91 39.53 -28.84
CA GLU A 237 -11.92 38.57 -29.94
C GLU A 237 -11.31 37.21 -29.54
N ALA A 238 -10.33 37.22 -28.64
CA ALA A 238 -9.76 36.00 -28.07
C ALA A 238 -10.76 35.33 -27.13
N PHE A 239 -11.39 36.11 -26.25
CA PHE A 239 -12.43 35.62 -25.34
C PHE A 239 -13.63 35.03 -26.08
N VAL A 240 -14.21 35.73 -27.07
CA VAL A 240 -15.40 35.26 -27.79
C VAL A 240 -15.13 33.95 -28.54
N ARG A 241 -13.92 33.79 -29.09
CA ARG A 241 -13.53 32.56 -29.80
C ARG A 241 -13.50 31.36 -28.85
N ASP A 242 -12.84 31.51 -27.70
CA ASP A 242 -12.80 30.48 -26.66
C ASP A 242 -14.20 30.21 -26.08
N PHE A 243 -14.95 31.26 -25.76
CA PHE A 243 -16.28 31.18 -25.17
C PHE A 243 -17.28 30.41 -26.05
N MET A 244 -17.22 30.58 -27.38
CA MET A 244 -18.08 29.87 -28.33
C MET A 244 -17.74 28.39 -28.52
N GLU A 245 -16.53 27.95 -28.13
CA GLU A 245 -16.18 26.53 -28.12
C GLU A 245 -16.80 25.77 -26.93
N HIS A 246 -17.34 26.51 -25.95
CA HIS A 246 -17.95 25.95 -24.76
C HIS A 246 -19.47 25.76 -24.90
N SER A 247 -19.98 24.80 -24.14
CA SER A 247 -21.42 24.58 -23.97
C SER A 247 -21.85 24.92 -22.56
N ASP A 248 -23.13 25.26 -22.38
CA ASP A 248 -23.73 25.44 -21.07
C ASP A 248 -23.86 24.09 -20.32
N PRO A 249 -24.19 24.10 -19.00
CA PRO A 249 -24.35 22.88 -18.21
C PRO A 249 -25.39 21.87 -18.75
N PHE A 250 -26.20 22.26 -19.74
CA PHE A 250 -27.23 21.44 -20.35
C PHE A 250 -26.87 20.95 -21.76
N GLY A 251 -25.65 21.25 -22.25
CA GLY A 251 -25.13 20.78 -23.53
C GLY A 251 -25.50 21.63 -24.75
N ARG A 252 -26.03 22.84 -24.57
CA ARG A 252 -26.23 23.80 -25.68
C ARG A 252 -24.96 24.64 -25.85
N GLN A 253 -24.50 24.79 -27.10
CA GLN A 253 -23.42 25.72 -27.44
C GLN A 253 -23.77 27.15 -27.05
N LEU A 254 -22.80 27.81 -26.42
CA LEU A 254 -22.89 29.21 -26.02
C LEU A 254 -22.66 30.12 -27.24
N THR A 255 -23.43 31.21 -27.31
CA THR A 255 -23.30 32.22 -28.36
C THR A 255 -22.88 33.56 -27.76
N GLU A 256 -22.43 34.51 -28.59
CA GLU A 256 -22.10 35.87 -28.13
C GLU A 256 -23.34 36.58 -27.54
N ASP A 257 -24.53 36.25 -28.05
CA ASP A 257 -25.80 36.76 -27.50
C ASP A 257 -26.00 36.33 -26.05
N ASP A 258 -25.55 35.13 -25.64
CA ASP A 258 -25.69 34.65 -24.26
C ASP A 258 -24.84 35.49 -23.26
N VAL A 259 -23.74 36.10 -23.71
CA VAL A 259 -22.95 37.06 -22.91
C VAL A 259 -23.72 38.37 -22.71
N THR A 260 -24.43 38.81 -23.76
CA THR A 260 -25.24 40.02 -23.73
C THR A 260 -26.47 39.83 -22.83
N ASP A 261 -27.13 38.69 -22.93
CA ASP A 261 -28.28 38.32 -22.11
C ASP A 261 -27.88 38.13 -20.62
N ALA A 262 -26.64 37.70 -20.35
CA ALA A 262 -26.10 37.55 -19.00
C ALA A 262 -25.55 38.84 -18.37
N GLN A 263 -25.60 39.98 -19.06
CA GLN A 263 -25.00 41.25 -18.59
C GLN A 263 -25.45 41.65 -17.16
N PRO A 264 -26.74 41.53 -16.76
CA PRO A 264 -27.14 41.81 -15.38
C PRO A 264 -26.49 40.87 -14.34
N CYS A 265 -26.32 39.60 -14.68
CA CYS A 265 -25.67 38.61 -13.81
C CYS A 265 -24.15 38.84 -13.74
N ILE A 266 -23.52 39.25 -14.83
CA ILE A 266 -22.09 39.61 -14.87
C ILE A 266 -21.83 40.81 -13.94
N GLN A 267 -22.72 41.82 -13.97
CA GLN A 267 -22.62 42.97 -13.07
C GLN A 267 -22.81 42.55 -11.60
N GLU A 268 -23.82 41.75 -11.29
CA GLU A 268 -24.06 41.24 -9.93
C GLU A 268 -22.87 40.42 -9.41
N ALA A 269 -22.30 39.55 -10.25
CA ALA A 269 -21.15 38.72 -9.90
C ALA A 269 -19.89 39.58 -9.65
N PHE A 270 -19.69 40.63 -10.46
CA PHE A 270 -18.58 41.56 -10.30
C PHE A 270 -18.71 42.41 -9.02
N GLU A 271 -19.92 42.86 -8.68
CA GLU A 271 -20.18 43.62 -7.44
C GLU A 271 -20.03 42.77 -6.16
N LYS A 272 -20.14 41.45 -6.26
CA LYS A 272 -20.03 40.49 -5.13
C LYS A 272 -18.63 39.93 -4.90
N ASP A 273 -17.66 40.21 -5.77
CA ASP A 273 -16.28 39.73 -5.61
C ASP A 273 -15.47 40.63 -4.65
N ASP A 274 -14.93 40.03 -3.59
CA ASP A 274 -14.13 40.71 -2.55
C ASP A 274 -12.74 41.15 -3.05
N SER A 275 -12.33 40.75 -4.27
CA SER A 275 -10.98 40.99 -4.84
C SER A 275 -10.96 41.74 -6.18
N PRO A 276 -11.58 42.93 -6.31
CA PRO A 276 -11.80 43.61 -7.61
C PRO A 276 -10.51 44.04 -8.35
N GLY A 277 -9.36 44.03 -7.67
CA GLY A 277 -8.06 44.45 -8.22
C GLY A 277 -7.49 43.54 -9.31
N ASN A 278 -7.86 42.26 -9.37
CA ASN A 278 -7.31 41.31 -10.36
C ASN A 278 -8.14 41.24 -11.66
N HIS A 279 -9.46 41.45 -11.60
CA HIS A 279 -10.35 41.32 -12.75
C HIS A 279 -10.37 42.57 -13.65
N THR A 280 -10.08 43.74 -13.09
CA THR A 280 -10.05 45.01 -13.83
C THR A 280 -8.89 45.14 -14.82
N ALA A 281 -7.92 44.22 -14.81
CA ALA A 281 -6.84 44.14 -15.79
C ALA A 281 -7.28 43.61 -17.16
N ALA A 282 -8.31 42.74 -17.21
CA ALA A 282 -8.80 42.10 -18.42
C ALA A 282 -9.50 43.11 -19.37
N PRO A 283 -8.95 43.39 -20.57
CA PRO A 283 -9.54 44.35 -21.51
C PRO A 283 -10.96 43.99 -21.97
N PHE A 284 -11.26 42.70 -22.14
CA PHE A 284 -12.58 42.24 -22.60
C PHE A 284 -13.69 42.47 -21.57
N LEU A 285 -13.40 42.33 -20.26
CA LEU A 285 -14.37 42.52 -19.19
C LEU A 285 -14.81 43.98 -19.05
N ARG A 286 -13.88 44.94 -19.28
CA ARG A 286 -14.20 46.38 -19.30
C ARG A 286 -15.17 46.77 -20.42
N GLY A 287 -15.25 45.98 -21.49
CA GLY A 287 -16.19 46.19 -22.59
C GLY A 287 -17.61 45.70 -22.30
N LEU A 288 -17.78 44.83 -21.30
CA LEU A 288 -19.05 44.19 -20.93
C LEU A 288 -19.79 44.92 -19.79
N LEU A 289 -19.04 45.67 -18.96
CA LEU A 289 -19.59 46.46 -17.86
C LEU A 289 -19.95 47.89 -18.33
N PRO A 290 -21.09 48.49 -17.91
CA PRO A 290 -21.46 49.85 -18.28
C PRO A 290 -20.41 50.90 -17.85
N LYS A 291 -20.11 51.89 -18.71
CA LYS A 291 -19.28 53.04 -18.33
C LYS A 291 -20.10 53.95 -17.40
N HIS A 292 -19.69 54.02 -16.14
CA HIS A 292 -20.32 54.73 -15.01
C HIS A 292 -21.41 53.96 -14.25
N THR A 293 -20.96 53.09 -13.37
CA THR A 293 -21.67 52.81 -12.12
C THR A 293 -20.65 52.92 -10.99
N GLU A 294 -20.71 54.01 -10.22
CA GLU A 294 -20.16 53.98 -8.86
C GLU A 294 -20.93 52.90 -8.09
N PRO A 295 -20.28 52.06 -7.26
CA PRO A 295 -20.98 51.05 -6.49
C PRO A 295 -21.98 51.77 -5.58
N SER A 296 -23.26 51.68 -5.92
CA SER A 296 -24.34 52.07 -5.03
C SER A 296 -24.20 51.21 -3.78
N ARG A 297 -23.67 51.78 -2.70
CA ARG A 297 -23.74 51.22 -1.35
C ARG A 297 -25.21 51.17 -0.93
N ARG A 298 -25.97 50.20 -1.45
CA ARG A 298 -27.10 49.65 -0.71
C ARG A 298 -26.48 49.01 0.51
N ASN A 299 -26.95 49.40 1.70
CA ASN A 299 -26.59 48.80 2.98
C ASN A 299 -26.95 47.30 2.96
N MET A 300 -26.11 46.47 2.34
CA MET A 300 -26.11 45.04 2.60
C MET A 300 -25.28 44.86 3.87
N ARG A 301 -25.94 44.35 4.91
CA ARG A 301 -25.24 43.86 6.11
C ARG A 301 -24.10 42.95 5.66
N PRO A 302 -22.89 43.04 6.26
CA PRO A 302 -21.83 42.10 5.98
C PRO A 302 -22.40 40.69 6.11
N ARG A 303 -22.35 39.89 5.04
CA ARG A 303 -22.64 38.47 5.16
C ARG A 303 -21.62 37.93 6.16
N GLU A 304 -22.10 37.34 7.26
CA GLU A 304 -21.31 36.25 7.84
C GLU A 304 -21.13 35.28 6.68
N ARG A 305 -19.91 35.17 6.12
CA ARG A 305 -19.50 33.93 5.47
C ARG A 305 -19.99 32.85 6.41
N ILE A 306 -20.87 31.97 5.95
CA ILE A 306 -21.28 30.82 6.74
C ILE A 306 -19.97 30.13 7.07
N SER A 307 -19.45 30.38 8.27
CA SER A 307 -18.22 29.76 8.71
C SER A 307 -18.54 28.29 8.61
N GLU A 308 -17.77 27.55 7.82
CA GLU A 308 -17.79 26.10 7.82
C GLU A 308 -17.29 25.61 9.19
N ARG A 309 -18.06 25.90 10.25
CA ARG A 309 -17.97 25.17 11.51
C ARG A 309 -18.63 23.85 11.21
N HIS A 310 -17.84 22.99 10.58
CA HIS A 310 -18.19 21.61 10.32
C HIS A 310 -18.55 20.95 11.66
N ARG A 311 -19.85 20.86 11.96
CA ARG A 311 -20.35 19.96 13.01
C ARG A 311 -20.26 18.54 12.44
N GLY A 312 -19.06 17.98 12.48
CA GLY A 312 -18.74 16.65 11.95
C GLY A 312 -17.90 15.85 12.94
N ASN A 313 -17.76 14.55 12.68
CA ASN A 313 -16.92 13.69 13.52
C ASN A 313 -15.44 14.16 13.46
N PRO A 314 -14.75 14.33 14.61
CA PRO A 314 -13.40 14.88 14.69
C PRO A 314 -12.37 14.17 13.83
N ASP A 315 -12.51 12.86 13.62
CA ASP A 315 -11.58 12.07 12.81
C ASP A 315 -11.61 12.51 11.34
N PHE A 316 -12.79 12.79 10.79
CA PHE A 316 -12.92 13.28 9.41
C PHE A 316 -12.41 14.71 9.27
N LEU A 317 -12.65 15.55 10.27
CA LEU A 317 -12.12 16.92 10.29
C LEU A 317 -10.59 16.94 10.28
N ALA A 318 -9.97 16.01 11.01
CA ALA A 318 -8.52 15.86 11.04
C ALA A 318 -7.96 15.43 9.67
N LEU A 319 -8.67 14.56 8.94
CA LEU A 319 -8.25 14.11 7.60
C LEU A 319 -8.35 15.18 6.52
N LYS A 320 -9.28 16.13 6.64
CA LYS A 320 -9.44 17.25 5.70
C LYS A 320 -8.35 18.32 5.83
N GLN A 321 -7.61 18.35 6.94
CA GLN A 321 -6.56 19.35 7.17
C GLN A 321 -5.27 19.00 6.39
N CYS A 322 -5.18 19.47 5.14
CA CYS A 322 -3.98 19.35 4.32
C CYS A 322 -2.94 20.40 4.70
N ASN A 323 -2.11 20.10 5.71
CA ASN A 323 -0.93 20.91 6.02
C ASN A 323 0.15 20.69 4.95
N PRO A 324 0.88 21.74 4.53
CA PRO A 324 1.96 21.61 3.55
C PRO A 324 3.05 20.68 4.04
N THR A 325 3.71 20.00 3.10
CA THR A 325 4.79 19.06 3.40
C THR A 325 5.99 19.79 4.00
N HIS A 326 6.40 19.39 5.21
CA HIS A 326 7.57 19.93 5.89
C HIS A 326 8.75 18.97 5.79
N VAL A 327 9.94 19.50 5.50
CA VAL A 327 11.16 18.71 5.28
C VAL A 327 12.39 19.32 5.94
N THR A 328 13.38 18.50 6.31
CA THR A 328 14.72 18.99 6.68
C THR A 328 15.45 19.54 5.45
N GLU A 329 16.50 20.33 5.68
CA GLU A 329 17.35 20.89 4.62
C GLU A 329 17.88 19.81 3.68
N ARG A 330 18.37 18.71 4.24
CA ARG A 330 18.92 17.60 3.47
C ARG A 330 17.90 16.96 2.53
N ILE A 331 16.71 16.65 3.06
CA ILE A 331 15.65 16.06 2.25
C ILE A 331 15.20 17.02 1.17
N ALA A 332 15.10 18.32 1.47
CA ALA A 332 14.79 19.34 0.47
C ALA A 332 15.79 19.36 -0.70
N VAL A 333 17.10 19.23 -0.41
CA VAL A 333 18.15 19.14 -1.43
C VAL A 333 18.00 17.87 -2.27
N LEU A 334 17.79 16.71 -1.66
CA LEU A 334 17.63 15.43 -2.37
C LEU A 334 16.38 15.39 -3.26
N THR A 335 15.32 16.11 -2.87
CA THR A 335 14.05 16.15 -3.62
C THR A 335 13.93 17.32 -4.58
N ASN A 336 14.96 18.16 -4.67
CA ASN A 336 14.91 19.38 -5.47
C ASN A 336 14.68 19.04 -6.95
N GLY A 337 13.60 19.57 -7.54
CA GLY A 337 13.20 19.29 -8.92
C GLY A 337 12.45 17.97 -9.13
N LEU A 338 12.33 17.10 -8.11
CA LEU A 338 11.61 15.83 -8.20
C LEU A 338 10.13 15.95 -7.77
N ILE A 339 9.82 16.96 -6.93
CA ILE A 339 8.50 17.17 -6.34
C ILE A 339 7.93 18.50 -6.86
N GLY A 340 6.72 18.47 -7.41
CA GLY A 340 6.03 19.65 -7.95
C GLY A 340 5.41 20.58 -6.90
N GLU A 341 5.21 20.09 -5.66
CA GLU A 341 4.68 20.88 -4.54
C GLU A 341 5.74 21.83 -3.95
N SER A 342 5.32 23.00 -3.45
CA SER A 342 6.18 23.89 -2.68
C SER A 342 6.45 23.33 -1.27
N LEU A 343 7.60 22.68 -1.10
CA LEU A 343 8.04 22.11 0.19
C LEU A 343 8.42 23.19 1.21
N LYS A 344 8.01 23.02 2.48
CA LYS A 344 8.42 23.90 3.59
C LYS A 344 9.64 23.36 4.32
N VAL A 345 10.79 24.01 4.11
CA VAL A 345 12.03 23.69 4.85
C VAL A 345 11.92 24.22 6.28
N VAL A 346 12.00 23.33 7.28
CA VAL A 346 11.88 23.70 8.71
C VAL A 346 13.21 24.07 9.37
N GLY A 347 14.34 23.75 8.73
CA GLY A 347 15.69 24.04 9.20
C GLY A 347 16.30 25.29 8.54
N PRO A 348 17.62 25.53 8.74
CA PRO A 348 18.32 26.60 8.03
C PRO A 348 18.14 26.45 6.51
N LYS A 349 17.93 27.58 5.83
CA LYS A 349 17.72 27.55 4.38
C LYS A 349 18.99 27.02 3.70
N PRO A 350 18.87 26.12 2.71
CA PRO A 350 20.01 25.65 1.96
C PRO A 350 20.74 26.84 1.35
N GLN A 351 22.03 26.96 1.66
CA GLN A 351 22.86 28.01 1.09
C GLN A 351 22.97 27.79 -0.41
N LYS A 352 22.64 28.82 -1.21
CA LYS A 352 22.90 28.77 -2.64
C LYS A 352 24.42 28.63 -2.85
N PRO A 353 24.87 27.70 -3.71
CA PRO A 353 26.29 27.60 -4.00
C PRO A 353 26.79 28.95 -4.51
N THR A 354 27.91 29.41 -3.94
CA THR A 354 28.57 30.65 -4.37
C THR A 354 29.03 30.52 -5.82
N SER A 355 29.20 31.64 -6.53
CA SER A 355 29.67 31.66 -7.93
C SER A 355 30.97 30.86 -8.13
N ASP A 356 31.85 30.87 -7.14
CA ASP A 356 33.13 30.17 -7.19
C ASP A 356 32.97 28.65 -7.08
N VAL A 357 31.96 28.19 -6.32
CA VAL A 357 31.61 26.76 -6.21
C VAL A 357 31.00 26.26 -7.51
N ILE A 358 30.11 27.06 -8.14
CA ILE A 358 29.52 26.72 -9.44
C ILE A 358 30.61 26.61 -10.51
N LYS A 359 31.49 27.61 -10.61
CA LYS A 359 32.63 27.58 -11.55
C LYS A 359 33.55 26.37 -11.33
N ARG A 360 33.80 26.03 -10.07
CA ARG A 360 34.61 24.86 -9.73
C ARG A 360 33.93 23.56 -10.16
N GLN A 361 32.62 23.42 -9.91
CA GLN A 361 31.84 22.26 -10.36
C GLN A 361 31.81 22.13 -11.89
N GLU A 362 31.69 23.24 -12.62
CA GLU A 362 31.77 23.25 -14.09
C GLU A 362 33.15 22.77 -14.58
N GLN A 363 34.24 23.26 -13.99
CA GLN A 363 35.61 22.83 -14.32
C GLN A 363 35.85 21.35 -14.01
N GLU A 364 35.32 20.86 -12.88
CA GLU A 364 35.47 19.46 -12.50
C GLU A 364 34.63 18.55 -13.43
N LYS A 365 33.42 18.98 -13.85
CA LYS A 365 32.62 18.29 -14.86
C LYS A 365 33.33 18.20 -16.21
N GLU A 366 33.97 19.28 -16.65
CA GLU A 366 34.78 19.30 -17.89
C GLU A 366 35.94 18.30 -17.83
N ARG A 367 36.62 18.20 -16.67
CA ARG A 367 37.68 17.20 -16.46
C ARG A 367 37.14 15.77 -16.52
N ALA A 368 36.03 15.49 -15.84
CA ALA A 368 35.41 14.17 -15.86
C ALA A 368 34.98 13.74 -17.27
N HIS A 369 34.37 14.66 -18.04
CA HIS A 369 34.00 14.41 -19.44
C HIS A 369 35.24 14.15 -20.31
N LYS A 370 36.32 14.91 -20.13
CA LYS A 370 37.58 14.69 -20.85
C LYS A 370 38.21 13.33 -20.52
N LEU A 371 38.12 12.88 -19.26
CA LEU A 371 38.58 11.56 -18.83
C LEU A 371 37.76 10.45 -19.50
N LEU A 372 36.43 10.59 -19.54
CA LEU A 372 35.53 9.68 -20.26
C LEU A 372 35.92 9.57 -21.75
N CYS A 373 36.12 10.69 -22.44
CA CYS A 373 36.56 10.69 -23.84
C CYS A 373 37.89 9.94 -24.03
N GLN A 374 38.85 10.10 -23.12
CA GLN A 374 40.12 9.37 -23.18
C GLN A 374 39.94 7.85 -23.02
N MET A 375 39.06 7.42 -22.11
CA MET A 375 38.75 6.01 -21.90
C MET A 375 38.05 5.39 -23.12
N ILE A 376 37.07 6.09 -23.69
CA ILE A 376 36.41 5.67 -24.94
C ILE A 376 37.41 5.57 -26.09
N GLN A 377 38.32 6.54 -26.21
CA GLN A 377 39.35 6.50 -27.24
C GLN A 377 40.27 5.28 -27.08
N ARG A 378 40.67 4.93 -25.85
CA ARG A 378 41.47 3.74 -25.57
C ARG A 378 40.72 2.45 -25.88
N ALA A 379 39.44 2.37 -25.54
CA ALA A 379 38.60 1.22 -25.85
C ALA A 379 38.46 0.92 -27.36
N HIS A 380 38.61 1.94 -28.20
CA HIS A 380 38.62 1.79 -29.67
C HIS A 380 39.98 1.37 -30.26
N LEU A 381 41.07 1.37 -29.47
CA LEU A 381 42.39 0.99 -29.98
C LEU A 381 42.52 -0.54 -30.12
N PRO A 382 42.81 -1.08 -31.32
CA PRO A 382 43.06 -2.50 -31.47
C PRO A 382 44.41 -2.88 -30.85
N ASN A 383 44.43 -3.92 -30.01
CA ASN A 383 45.62 -4.54 -29.41
C ASN A 383 46.51 -3.60 -28.57
N PRO A 384 46.16 -3.31 -27.31
CA PRO A 384 47.03 -2.58 -26.39
C PRO A 384 48.41 -3.21 -26.22
N SER A 385 49.44 -2.36 -26.10
CA SER A 385 50.75 -2.81 -25.64
C SER A 385 50.70 -3.16 -24.15
N VAL A 386 50.81 -4.44 -23.81
CA VAL A 386 50.97 -4.93 -22.44
C VAL A 386 52.46 -5.14 -22.13
N GLN A 387 52.98 -4.48 -21.09
CA GLN A 387 54.39 -4.52 -20.72
C GLN A 387 54.55 -4.76 -19.21
N TRP A 388 55.56 -5.52 -18.80
CA TRP A 388 55.87 -5.76 -17.39
C TRP A 388 57.37 -5.94 -17.15
N SER A 389 57.82 -5.69 -15.91
CA SER A 389 59.21 -5.89 -15.50
C SER A 389 59.42 -7.31 -14.99
N ARG A 390 60.57 -7.92 -15.37
CA ARG A 390 60.95 -9.26 -14.90
C ARG A 390 61.32 -9.30 -13.41
N GLN A 391 61.64 -8.15 -12.81
CA GLN A 391 62.05 -8.05 -11.40
C GLN A 391 60.85 -8.15 -10.43
N ASP A 392 59.63 -7.94 -10.92
CA ASP A 392 58.40 -7.91 -10.11
C ASP A 392 57.64 -9.24 -10.08
N ILE A 393 58.20 -10.29 -10.69
CA ILE A 393 57.61 -11.63 -10.78
C ILE A 393 57.86 -12.38 -9.47
N HIS A 394 56.79 -12.86 -8.84
CA HIS A 394 56.87 -13.87 -7.80
C HIS A 394 56.19 -15.16 -8.28
N LEU A 395 56.78 -16.30 -7.89
CA LEU A 395 56.43 -17.64 -8.36
C LEU A 395 55.74 -18.43 -7.25
N LYS A 396 54.65 -19.13 -7.59
CA LYS A 396 54.04 -20.15 -6.73
C LYS A 396 54.51 -21.55 -7.16
N LYS A 397 54.38 -22.54 -6.26
CA LYS A 397 54.71 -23.96 -6.54
C LYS A 397 54.00 -24.56 -7.76
N SER A 398 52.90 -23.94 -8.23
CA SER A 398 52.09 -24.40 -9.38
C SER A 398 52.67 -24.01 -10.76
N GLY A 399 53.79 -23.28 -10.82
CA GLY A 399 54.40 -22.83 -12.08
C GLY A 399 53.79 -21.57 -12.69
N ARG A 400 52.72 -21.01 -12.09
CA ARG A 400 52.14 -19.72 -12.47
C ARG A 400 52.96 -18.55 -11.92
N LYS A 401 53.05 -17.49 -12.71
CA LYS A 401 53.80 -16.25 -12.45
C LYS A 401 52.84 -15.10 -12.19
N PHE A 402 52.99 -14.48 -11.02
CA PHE A 402 52.20 -13.32 -10.61
C PHE A 402 53.11 -12.10 -10.49
N ILE A 403 52.57 -10.91 -10.73
CA ILE A 403 53.33 -9.65 -10.71
C ILE A 403 52.66 -8.60 -9.83
N ARG A 404 53.45 -7.61 -9.37
CA ARG A 404 52.96 -6.48 -8.55
C ARG A 404 52.45 -5.30 -9.38
N SER A 405 52.83 -5.21 -10.66
CA SER A 405 52.44 -4.09 -11.53
C SER A 405 52.59 -4.46 -13.00
N VAL A 406 51.63 -4.03 -13.83
CA VAL A 406 51.63 -4.18 -15.28
C VAL A 406 51.39 -2.83 -15.96
N LYS A 407 51.93 -2.62 -17.16
CA LYS A 407 51.61 -1.46 -18.00
C LYS A 407 50.71 -1.84 -19.15
N VAL A 408 49.57 -1.17 -19.30
CA VAL A 408 48.62 -1.32 -20.41
C VAL A 408 48.38 0.07 -21.01
N HIS A 409 48.46 0.21 -22.33
CA HIS A 409 48.43 1.53 -23.01
C HIS A 409 49.46 2.54 -22.45
N GLY A 410 50.59 2.05 -21.92
CA GLY A 410 51.63 2.88 -21.31
C GLY A 410 51.35 3.35 -19.87
N GLU A 411 50.16 3.06 -19.33
CA GLU A 411 49.77 3.39 -17.95
C GLU A 411 50.01 2.19 -17.02
N GLU A 412 50.48 2.44 -15.79
CA GLU A 412 50.80 1.40 -14.80
C GLU A 412 49.61 1.06 -13.90
N TYR A 413 49.32 -0.24 -13.74
CA TYR A 413 48.24 -0.80 -12.93
C TYR A 413 48.79 -1.77 -11.88
N LYS A 414 48.27 -1.70 -10.65
CA LYS A 414 48.70 -2.49 -9.48
C LYS A 414 47.51 -3.17 -8.81
N PRO A 415 47.71 -4.25 -8.04
CA PRO A 415 46.69 -4.73 -7.11
C PRO A 415 46.16 -3.59 -6.22
N GLU A 416 44.87 -3.65 -5.90
CA GLU A 416 44.04 -2.61 -5.27
C GLU A 416 43.64 -1.42 -6.15
N ASP A 417 44.25 -1.21 -7.33
CA ASP A 417 43.76 -0.19 -8.29
C ASP A 417 42.35 -0.56 -8.76
N VAL A 418 41.47 0.45 -8.93
CA VAL A 418 40.16 0.27 -9.54
C VAL A 418 40.23 0.67 -11.01
N ILE A 419 39.97 -0.30 -11.87
CA ILE A 419 40.01 -0.17 -13.31
C ILE A 419 38.61 -0.03 -13.90
N VAL A 420 38.56 0.46 -15.14
CA VAL A 420 37.35 0.51 -15.95
C VAL A 420 37.47 -0.42 -17.16
N VAL A 421 36.38 -1.14 -17.44
CA VAL A 421 36.29 -2.14 -18.51
C VAL A 421 35.02 -1.85 -19.33
N PRO A 422 35.05 -1.88 -20.68
CA PRO A 422 33.87 -1.59 -21.48
C PRO A 422 32.68 -2.51 -21.16
N ILE A 423 31.46 -1.99 -21.21
CA ILE A 423 30.25 -2.79 -21.10
C ILE A 423 30.04 -3.56 -22.41
N GLU A 424 30.45 -4.83 -22.46
CA GLU A 424 30.11 -5.75 -23.56
C GLU A 424 28.86 -6.57 -23.16
N ARG A 425 27.67 -6.29 -23.73
CA ARG A 425 26.52 -7.20 -23.58
C ARG A 425 26.63 -8.35 -24.59
N GLU A 426 26.85 -9.58 -24.11
CA GLU A 426 26.80 -10.78 -24.95
C GLU A 426 25.49 -10.81 -25.76
N ALA A 427 25.62 -10.87 -27.09
CA ALA A 427 24.53 -10.99 -28.06
C ALA A 427 23.80 -12.36 -28.04
N LYS A 428 23.53 -12.93 -26.86
CA LYS A 428 22.95 -14.29 -26.71
C LYS A 428 21.48 -14.34 -26.30
N SER A 429 20.83 -13.23 -25.99
CA SER A 429 19.36 -13.23 -25.82
C SER A 429 18.69 -12.35 -26.88
N ARG A 430 17.71 -12.92 -27.57
CA ARG A 430 17.06 -12.34 -28.75
C ARG A 430 16.14 -11.19 -28.33
N LYS A 431 16.28 -10.08 -29.06
CA LYS A 431 15.49 -8.83 -29.12
C LYS A 431 15.98 -7.73 -28.20
N GLU A 432 16.82 -6.84 -28.74
CA GLU A 432 16.82 -5.40 -28.42
C GLU A 432 17.67 -4.64 -29.45
N GLU A 433 17.03 -3.71 -30.17
CA GLU A 433 17.64 -2.80 -31.16
C GLU A 433 18.23 -1.51 -30.53
N ASN A 434 18.39 -1.46 -29.19
CA ASN A 434 18.78 -0.23 -28.49
C ASN A 434 19.90 -0.49 -27.43
N VAL A 435 21.10 -0.85 -27.87
CA VAL A 435 22.32 -0.75 -27.05
C VAL A 435 23.35 0.07 -27.81
N PRO A 436 23.92 1.14 -27.23
CA PRO A 436 24.92 1.93 -27.93
C PRO A 436 26.18 1.08 -28.14
N MET A 437 26.62 0.92 -29.40
CA MET A 437 28.05 0.75 -29.66
C MET A 437 28.80 1.86 -28.90
N LEU A 438 30.00 1.59 -28.38
CA LEU A 438 30.85 2.64 -27.80
C LEU A 438 30.79 3.86 -28.74
N PRO A 439 30.27 5.00 -28.26
CA PRO A 439 29.92 6.09 -29.17
C PRO A 439 31.18 6.67 -29.79
N HIS A 440 31.05 7.24 -30.98
CA HIS A 440 32.11 8.08 -31.50
C HIS A 440 32.27 9.30 -30.58
N LEU A 441 33.48 9.86 -30.45
CA LEU A 441 33.77 10.94 -29.50
C LEU A 441 32.88 12.17 -29.66
N SER A 442 32.31 12.39 -30.85
CA SER A 442 31.37 13.47 -31.17
C SER A 442 29.96 13.27 -30.63
N ASP A 443 29.60 12.03 -30.28
CA ASP A 443 28.23 11.62 -29.98
C ASP A 443 28.03 11.40 -28.47
N ILE A 444 29.05 11.69 -27.65
CA ILE A 444 29.00 11.58 -26.19
C ILE A 444 28.22 12.79 -25.64
N PRO A 445 27.10 12.58 -24.93
CA PRO A 445 26.38 13.66 -24.27
C PRO A 445 27.25 14.42 -23.25
N GLU A 446 27.03 15.73 -23.09
CA GLU A 446 27.78 16.56 -22.14
C GLU A 446 27.56 16.15 -20.66
N ASP A 447 26.47 15.45 -20.38
CA ASP A 447 26.09 14.93 -19.07
C ASP A 447 26.43 13.45 -18.87
N ALA A 448 27.01 12.78 -19.87
CA ALA A 448 27.40 11.39 -19.77
C ALA A 448 28.55 11.16 -18.78
N SER A 449 28.51 10.01 -18.12
CA SER A 449 29.46 9.57 -17.09
C SER A 449 30.23 8.32 -17.53
N ILE A 450 31.32 8.01 -16.83
CA ILE A 450 32.08 6.77 -17.04
C ILE A 450 31.19 5.54 -16.84
N ALA A 451 30.25 5.60 -15.88
CA ALA A 451 29.36 4.49 -15.56
C ALA A 451 28.35 4.15 -16.67
N ASP A 452 28.12 5.03 -17.64
CA ASP A 452 27.18 4.77 -18.73
C ASP A 452 27.77 3.81 -19.78
N TYR A 453 29.10 3.70 -19.84
CA TYR A 453 29.82 2.93 -20.86
C TYR A 453 30.79 1.89 -20.30
N PHE A 454 31.15 1.98 -19.02
CA PHE A 454 32.16 1.12 -18.40
C PHE A 454 31.68 0.48 -17.09
N TRP A 455 32.12 -0.77 -16.86
CA TRP A 455 32.12 -1.45 -15.58
C TRP A 455 33.35 -1.07 -14.75
N PHE A 456 33.24 -1.15 -13.43
CA PHE A 456 34.30 -0.85 -12.49
C PHE A 456 34.77 -2.12 -11.78
N GLY A 457 36.08 -2.37 -11.75
CA GLY A 457 36.67 -3.57 -11.13
C GLY A 457 37.90 -3.26 -10.30
N LYS A 458 37.97 -3.77 -9.07
CA LYS A 458 39.16 -3.70 -8.22
C LYS A 458 40.12 -4.84 -8.55
N ILE A 459 41.37 -4.54 -8.89
CA ILE A 459 42.38 -5.58 -9.13
C ILE A 459 42.74 -6.28 -7.82
N ILE A 460 42.59 -7.60 -7.77
CA ILE A 460 43.01 -8.44 -6.64
C ILE A 460 44.41 -9.00 -6.86
N PHE A 461 44.67 -9.55 -8.06
CA PHE A 461 45.99 -10.01 -8.48
C PHE A 461 46.12 -10.03 -10.00
N ILE A 462 47.36 -10.12 -10.49
CA ILE A 462 47.68 -10.16 -11.93
C ILE A 462 48.46 -11.45 -12.24
N ASP A 463 47.94 -12.28 -13.14
CA ASP A 463 48.55 -13.52 -13.62
C ASP A 463 49.02 -13.33 -15.06
N ILE A 464 50.33 -13.14 -15.22
CA ILE A 464 50.96 -12.96 -16.55
C ILE A 464 51.13 -14.27 -17.31
N THR A 465 50.95 -15.42 -16.66
CA THR A 465 51.00 -16.72 -17.35
C THR A 465 49.81 -16.87 -18.28
N SER A 466 48.67 -16.33 -17.85
CA SER A 466 47.40 -16.34 -18.57
C SER A 466 47.03 -14.96 -19.13
N GLU A 467 47.89 -13.96 -18.93
CA GLU A 467 47.67 -12.56 -19.34
C GLU A 467 46.34 -11.96 -18.85
N ILE A 468 45.97 -12.28 -17.60
CA ILE A 468 44.73 -11.81 -16.96
C ILE A 468 44.99 -10.98 -15.70
N ALA A 469 44.05 -10.09 -15.39
CA ALA A 469 43.85 -9.55 -14.05
C ALA A 469 42.61 -10.23 -13.43
N HIS A 470 42.73 -10.71 -12.20
CA HIS A 470 41.57 -11.15 -11.43
C HIS A 470 41.03 -9.97 -10.63
N ILE A 471 39.74 -9.66 -10.81
CA ILE A 471 39.14 -8.45 -10.28
C ILE A 471 37.88 -8.76 -9.46
N GLN A 472 37.56 -7.88 -8.52
CA GLN A 472 36.28 -7.84 -7.82
C GLN A 472 35.45 -6.66 -8.35
N TRP A 473 34.20 -6.91 -8.73
CA TRP A 473 33.37 -5.90 -9.39
C TRP A 473 32.73 -4.89 -8.43
N PHE A 474 32.42 -3.72 -8.97
CA PHE A 474 31.49 -2.76 -8.38
C PHE A 474 30.30 -2.55 -9.32
N ASN A 475 29.13 -2.24 -8.73
CA ASN A 475 28.07 -1.54 -9.45
C ASN A 475 28.21 -0.03 -9.27
N HIS A 476 27.94 0.71 -10.33
CA HIS A 476 27.56 2.10 -10.16
C HIS A 476 26.10 2.20 -9.74
N GLY A 477 25.74 3.18 -8.90
CA GLY A 477 24.37 3.34 -8.40
C GLY A 477 23.32 3.47 -9.52
N SER A 478 23.67 4.04 -10.67
CA SER A 478 22.74 4.19 -11.80
C SER A 478 22.36 2.87 -12.49
N GLN A 479 23.11 1.80 -12.24
CA GLN A 479 22.94 0.49 -12.86
C GLN A 479 22.19 -0.51 -11.96
N ILE A 480 21.69 -0.06 -10.82
CA ILE A 480 20.97 -0.87 -9.82
C ILE A 480 19.66 -0.19 -9.45
N VAL A 481 18.99 -0.67 -8.38
CA VAL A 481 17.67 -0.19 -7.93
C VAL A 481 17.55 1.34 -7.80
N LEU A 482 18.63 2.09 -7.60
CA LEU A 482 18.60 3.56 -7.48
C LEU A 482 18.34 4.28 -8.82
N GLY A 483 18.77 3.69 -9.94
CA GLY A 483 18.62 4.25 -11.28
C GLY A 483 19.05 5.71 -11.37
N GLU A 484 18.16 6.55 -11.90
CA GLU A 484 18.41 7.96 -12.18
C GLU A 484 18.60 8.81 -10.90
N LEU A 485 18.20 8.29 -9.73
CA LEU A 485 18.35 8.97 -8.44
C LEU A 485 19.66 8.65 -7.72
N ALA A 486 20.51 7.80 -8.31
CA ALA A 486 21.80 7.45 -7.74
C ALA A 486 22.73 8.65 -7.56
N HIS A 487 23.63 8.57 -6.58
CA HIS A 487 24.72 9.54 -6.48
C HIS A 487 25.75 9.27 -7.61
N PRO A 488 26.16 10.28 -8.39
CA PRO A 488 26.96 10.10 -9.62
C PRO A 488 28.40 9.58 -9.40
N GLN A 489 28.88 9.63 -8.16
CA GLN A 489 30.21 9.16 -7.77
C GLN A 489 30.17 7.94 -6.85
N GLU A 490 28.97 7.41 -6.54
CA GLU A 490 28.83 6.31 -5.60
C GLU A 490 28.87 4.94 -6.31
N LEU A 491 29.83 4.13 -5.89
CA LEU A 491 29.99 2.74 -6.25
C LEU A 491 29.56 1.83 -5.10
N PHE A 492 29.15 0.61 -5.44
CA PHE A 492 28.76 -0.44 -4.50
C PHE A 492 29.57 -1.68 -4.79
N LEU A 493 30.28 -2.19 -3.79
CA LEU A 493 31.12 -3.38 -3.94
C LEU A 493 30.24 -4.63 -4.12
N GLN A 494 30.59 -5.53 -5.03
CA GLN A 494 29.87 -6.79 -5.22
C GLN A 494 30.60 -7.98 -4.60
N GLU A 495 29.84 -9.03 -4.28
CA GLU A 495 30.37 -10.37 -4.03
C GLU A 495 30.56 -11.17 -5.34
N LEU A 496 31.01 -10.48 -6.39
CA LEU A 496 31.31 -11.06 -7.70
C LEU A 496 32.78 -10.76 -8.07
N CYS A 497 33.48 -11.77 -8.58
CA CYS A 497 34.84 -11.65 -9.07
C CYS A 497 35.04 -12.46 -10.35
N ASP A 498 35.83 -11.92 -11.28
CA ASP A 498 36.12 -12.58 -12.55
C ASP A 498 37.57 -12.35 -13.00
N PRO A 499 38.15 -13.30 -13.75
CA PRO A 499 39.35 -13.03 -14.54
C PRO A 499 38.99 -12.23 -15.79
N ILE A 500 39.71 -11.13 -16.05
CA ILE A 500 39.59 -10.35 -17.28
C ILE A 500 40.94 -10.32 -18.01
N ALA A 501 40.92 -10.23 -19.33
CA ALA A 501 42.14 -10.10 -20.12
C ALA A 501 42.78 -8.71 -19.87
N LEU A 502 44.10 -8.65 -19.72
CA LEU A 502 44.80 -7.38 -19.44
C LEU A 502 44.57 -6.32 -20.52
N GLU A 503 44.33 -6.73 -21.76
CA GLU A 503 44.02 -5.87 -22.89
C GLU A 503 42.64 -5.19 -22.82
N THR A 504 41.73 -5.67 -21.97
CA THR A 504 40.38 -5.06 -21.81
C THR A 504 40.41 -3.81 -20.93
N ILE A 505 41.52 -3.56 -20.22
CA ILE A 505 41.67 -2.45 -19.28
C ILE A 505 41.80 -1.13 -20.05
N CYS A 506 40.77 -0.28 -19.95
CA CYS A 506 40.72 1.00 -20.67
C CYS A 506 41.28 2.18 -19.83
N GLY A 507 41.32 2.04 -18.52
CA GLY A 507 41.81 3.07 -17.61
C GLY A 507 41.65 2.68 -16.15
N LYS A 508 42.03 3.58 -15.25
CA LYS A 508 41.75 3.46 -13.81
C LYS A 508 41.17 4.74 -13.24
N VAL A 509 40.43 4.59 -12.16
CA VAL A 509 39.80 5.67 -11.40
C VAL A 509 40.21 5.57 -9.94
N VAL A 510 40.22 6.71 -9.24
CA VAL A 510 40.44 6.73 -7.79
C VAL A 510 39.11 6.45 -7.10
N VAL A 511 39.09 5.46 -6.20
CA VAL A 511 37.92 5.09 -5.42
C VAL A 511 38.25 5.11 -3.94
N HIS A 512 37.49 5.89 -3.16
CA HIS A 512 37.66 6.01 -1.71
C HIS A 512 36.70 5.10 -0.95
N GLU A 513 37.21 4.31 0.00
CA GLU A 513 36.36 3.67 1.01
C GLU A 513 35.99 4.71 2.08
N THR A 514 34.72 5.10 2.13
CA THR A 514 34.24 6.12 3.08
C THR A 514 33.60 5.47 4.29
N ARG A 515 33.93 5.98 5.48
CA ARG A 515 33.50 5.36 6.76
C ARG A 515 32.54 6.23 7.55
N LYS A 516 32.53 7.54 7.30
CA LYS A 516 31.64 8.49 7.96
C LYS A 516 30.89 9.32 6.92
N GLU A 517 29.73 9.81 7.35
CA GLU A 517 28.79 10.61 6.57
C GLU A 517 29.39 11.89 5.97
N LYS A 518 30.49 12.43 6.53
CA LYS A 518 31.15 13.65 6.02
C LYS A 518 32.33 13.39 5.10
N ASP A 519 32.78 12.14 4.98
CA ASP A 519 34.04 11.84 4.30
C ASP A 519 33.89 11.98 2.77
N TRP A 520 32.69 11.77 2.22
CA TRP A 520 32.45 11.80 0.77
C TRP A 520 32.14 13.20 0.21
N ILE A 521 31.73 14.15 1.06
CA ILE A 521 31.39 15.53 0.63
C ILE A 521 32.63 16.28 0.10
N SER A 522 33.82 15.86 0.51
CA SER A 522 35.10 16.46 0.09
C SER A 522 35.77 15.79 -1.11
N ILE A 523 35.13 14.78 -1.72
CA ILE A 523 35.74 14.01 -2.81
C ILE A 523 35.62 14.81 -4.13
N PRO A 524 36.73 14.99 -4.89
CA PRO A 524 36.70 15.63 -6.21
C PRO A 524 35.69 14.97 -7.15
N SER A 525 35.00 15.74 -8.00
CA SER A 525 33.89 15.21 -8.82
C SER A 525 34.33 14.16 -9.88
N ASP A 526 35.62 14.06 -10.15
CA ASP A 526 36.26 13.10 -11.06
C ASP A 526 36.75 11.81 -10.35
N GLU A 527 36.54 11.70 -9.04
CA GLU A 527 36.84 10.52 -8.24
C GLU A 527 35.55 9.89 -7.71
N TYR A 528 35.64 8.62 -7.27
CA TYR A 528 34.50 7.83 -6.82
C TYR A 528 34.64 7.43 -5.35
N PHE A 529 33.56 6.96 -4.75
CA PHE A 529 33.59 6.38 -3.42
C PHE A 529 32.65 5.20 -3.28
N TYR A 530 32.91 4.35 -2.29
CA TYR A 530 31.94 3.36 -1.84
C TYR A 530 31.87 3.36 -0.31
N LYS A 531 30.71 2.95 0.18
CA LYS A 531 30.44 2.74 1.62
C LYS A 531 29.80 1.39 1.92
N LEU A 532 29.13 0.81 0.93
CA LEU A 532 28.26 -0.35 1.05
C LEU A 532 28.55 -1.35 -0.08
N MET A 533 28.15 -2.58 0.16
CA MET A 533 27.99 -3.60 -0.87
C MET A 533 26.55 -3.62 -1.36
N TYR A 534 26.34 -4.12 -2.58
CA TYR A 534 25.02 -4.39 -3.13
C TYR A 534 24.88 -5.87 -3.46
N ASP A 535 23.82 -6.51 -2.97
CA ASP A 535 23.45 -7.88 -3.33
C ASP A 535 22.33 -7.84 -4.39
N PRO A 536 22.58 -8.26 -5.64
CA PRO A 536 21.57 -8.26 -6.70
C PRO A 536 20.47 -9.33 -6.51
N VAL A 537 20.65 -10.32 -5.63
CA VAL A 537 19.66 -11.38 -5.40
C VAL A 537 18.45 -10.87 -4.61
N ASP A 538 18.68 -10.01 -3.63
CA ASP A 538 17.64 -9.43 -2.77
C ASP A 538 17.60 -7.90 -2.75
N ALA A 539 18.41 -7.24 -3.61
CA ALA A 539 18.58 -5.79 -3.71
C ALA A 539 18.93 -5.11 -2.38
N SER A 540 19.66 -5.80 -1.50
CA SER A 540 20.07 -5.24 -0.22
C SER A 540 21.38 -4.47 -0.28
N PHE A 541 21.46 -3.42 0.53
CA PHE A 541 22.67 -2.63 0.73
C PHE A 541 23.23 -2.92 2.13
N THR A 542 24.41 -3.53 2.19
CA THR A 542 25.01 -4.01 3.45
C THR A 542 26.44 -3.51 3.63
N THR A 543 26.95 -3.47 4.85
CA THR A 543 28.37 -3.16 5.06
C THR A 543 29.27 -4.29 4.57
N PRO A 544 30.39 -4.00 3.88
CA PRO A 544 31.34 -5.04 3.49
C PRO A 544 31.88 -5.86 4.66
N ASP A 545 32.05 -7.17 4.45
CA ASP A 545 32.69 -8.07 5.41
C ASP A 545 34.21 -7.82 5.46
N ARG A 546 34.63 -7.14 6.53
CA ARG A 546 36.03 -6.75 6.75
C ARG A 546 36.90 -7.91 7.21
N GLU A 547 36.38 -8.78 8.08
CA GLU A 547 37.12 -9.93 8.59
C GLU A 547 37.49 -10.87 7.46
N ARG A 548 36.55 -11.12 6.54
CA ARG A 548 36.82 -11.89 5.32
C ARG A 548 37.83 -11.20 4.42
N SER A 549 37.72 -9.88 4.27
CA SER A 549 38.65 -9.10 3.44
C SER A 549 40.08 -9.12 3.99
N GLU A 550 40.25 -9.02 5.31
CA GLU A 550 41.54 -9.09 5.99
C GLU A 550 42.13 -10.49 5.95
N THR A 551 41.31 -11.51 6.18
CA THR A 551 41.71 -12.93 6.06
C THR A 551 42.20 -13.24 4.66
N ALA A 552 41.48 -12.79 3.63
CA ALA A 552 41.90 -12.97 2.24
C ALA A 552 43.21 -12.22 1.94
N LYS A 553 43.37 -10.99 2.43
CA LYS A 553 44.61 -10.20 2.24
C LYS A 553 45.86 -10.85 2.85
N ALA A 554 45.71 -11.67 3.91
CA ALA A 554 46.80 -12.41 4.51
C ALA A 554 47.29 -13.61 3.65
N LEU A 555 46.49 -14.06 2.69
CA LEU A 555 46.83 -15.15 1.78
C LEU A 555 47.67 -14.66 0.59
N GLN A 556 48.40 -15.56 -0.07
CA GLN A 556 49.16 -15.25 -1.29
C GLN A 556 48.32 -15.51 -2.54
N SER A 557 48.53 -14.72 -3.60
CA SER A 557 47.87 -14.92 -4.88
C SER A 557 48.05 -16.36 -5.40
N PRO A 558 47.00 -16.98 -5.99
CA PRO A 558 45.67 -16.41 -6.27
C PRO A 558 44.65 -16.53 -5.12
N ASP A 559 45.04 -17.02 -3.95
CA ASP A 559 44.11 -17.33 -2.85
C ASP A 559 43.70 -16.07 -2.05
N ASN A 560 44.19 -14.90 -2.43
CA ASN A 560 43.97 -13.62 -1.76
C ASN A 560 42.69 -12.88 -2.17
N CYS A 561 41.78 -13.56 -2.88
CA CYS A 561 40.49 -13.00 -3.28
C CYS A 561 39.40 -13.32 -2.25
N PRO A 562 38.77 -12.29 -1.61
CA PRO A 562 37.73 -12.52 -0.61
C PRO A 562 36.47 -13.18 -1.18
N VAL A 563 36.15 -12.91 -2.46
CA VAL A 563 34.99 -13.51 -3.13
C VAL A 563 35.26 -14.96 -3.52
N CYS A 564 36.46 -15.31 -4.02
CA CYS A 564 36.81 -16.70 -4.26
C CYS A 564 36.82 -17.53 -2.97
N LEU A 565 37.28 -16.94 -1.86
CA LEU A 565 37.23 -17.58 -0.55
C LEU A 565 35.78 -17.89 -0.14
N LEU A 566 34.88 -16.90 -0.26
CA LEU A 566 33.45 -17.09 0.00
C LEU A 566 32.86 -18.22 -0.87
N ASN A 567 33.06 -18.14 -2.19
CA ASN A 567 32.55 -19.13 -3.14
C ASN A 567 33.10 -20.54 -2.86
N ALA A 568 34.36 -20.65 -2.43
CA ALA A 568 34.95 -21.94 -2.05
C ALA A 568 34.29 -22.50 -0.78
N THR A 569 34.09 -21.66 0.24
CA THR A 569 33.38 -22.03 1.46
C THR A 569 31.94 -22.47 1.16
N GLU A 570 31.19 -21.72 0.35
CA GLU A 570 29.81 -22.07 -0.01
C GLU A 570 29.74 -23.41 -0.76
N ARG A 571 30.62 -23.62 -1.75
CA ARG A 571 30.69 -24.90 -2.49
C ARG A 571 31.03 -26.07 -1.57
N GLN A 572 31.91 -25.87 -0.59
CA GLN A 572 32.22 -26.90 0.39
C GLN A 572 30.99 -27.25 1.24
N LEU A 573 30.23 -26.24 1.67
CA LEU A 573 28.99 -26.45 2.42
C LEU A 573 27.90 -27.15 1.58
N GLU A 574 27.94 -27.07 0.25
CA GLU A 574 27.04 -27.82 -0.64
C GLU A 574 27.42 -29.29 -0.86
N ILE A 575 28.55 -29.74 -0.33
CA ILE A 575 28.97 -31.14 -0.39
C ILE A 575 28.58 -31.82 0.93
N PRO A 576 27.75 -32.88 0.92
CA PRO A 576 27.45 -33.62 2.14
C PRO A 576 28.69 -34.32 2.69
N GLU A 577 29.04 -34.06 3.94
CA GLU A 577 30.17 -34.69 4.63
C GLU A 577 29.66 -35.67 5.71
N PRO A 578 30.14 -36.92 5.78
CA PRO A 578 29.70 -37.88 6.79
C PRO A 578 30.22 -37.52 8.18
N LEU A 579 29.34 -37.53 9.18
CA LEU A 579 29.71 -37.45 10.59
C LEU A 579 29.89 -38.88 11.12
N LEU A 580 31.11 -39.22 11.53
CA LEU A 580 31.49 -40.57 11.93
C LEU A 580 31.84 -40.59 13.42
N GLU A 581 31.39 -41.63 14.11
CA GLU A 581 31.78 -41.96 15.48
C GLU A 581 32.53 -43.30 15.48
N VAL A 582 33.66 -43.37 16.17
CA VAL A 582 34.44 -44.60 16.27
C VAL A 582 33.98 -45.37 17.50
N VAL A 583 33.37 -46.54 17.29
CA VAL A 583 32.93 -47.45 18.35
C VAL A 583 33.51 -48.82 18.06
N ASP A 584 34.25 -49.41 19.02
CA ASP A 584 34.91 -50.71 18.90
C ASP A 584 35.71 -50.89 17.58
N ASP A 585 36.57 -49.91 17.26
CA ASP A 585 37.40 -49.86 16.04
C ASP A 585 36.60 -49.85 14.71
N LYS A 586 35.31 -49.51 14.74
CA LYS A 586 34.46 -49.35 13.56
C LYS A 586 33.92 -47.93 13.45
N GLU A 587 34.03 -47.35 12.26
CA GLU A 587 33.38 -46.08 11.91
C GLU A 587 31.87 -46.26 11.73
N LEU A 588 31.09 -45.75 12.67
CA LEU A 588 29.64 -45.67 12.58
C LEU A 588 29.23 -44.31 11.98
N LEU A 589 28.38 -44.33 10.95
CA LEU A 589 27.79 -43.10 10.40
C LEU A 589 26.67 -42.60 11.32
N ILE A 590 26.96 -41.57 12.11
CA ILE A 590 26.03 -40.98 13.08
C ILE A 590 25.28 -39.75 12.55
N GLY A 591 25.71 -39.21 11.42
CA GLY A 591 25.11 -38.01 10.85
C GLY A 591 25.72 -37.58 9.52
N VAL A 592 25.27 -36.43 9.03
CA VAL A 592 25.79 -35.77 7.83
C VAL A 592 25.85 -34.27 8.09
N SER A 593 26.93 -33.61 7.71
CA SER A 593 27.01 -32.15 7.62
C SER A 593 26.62 -31.73 6.20
N TYR A 594 25.64 -30.84 6.08
CA TYR A 594 25.18 -30.32 4.79
C TYR A 594 24.61 -28.91 4.95
N ARG A 595 25.04 -27.98 4.09
CA ARG A 595 24.66 -26.55 4.09
C ARG A 595 24.88 -25.85 5.43
N GLY A 596 26.00 -26.17 6.08
CA GLY A 596 26.37 -25.61 7.38
C GLY A 596 25.53 -26.12 8.56
N GLN A 597 24.69 -27.15 8.35
CA GLN A 597 23.92 -27.80 9.39
C GLN A 597 24.39 -29.26 9.54
N CYS A 598 24.67 -29.65 10.79
CA CYS A 598 24.88 -31.05 11.15
C CYS A 598 23.54 -31.72 11.43
N TRP A 599 23.28 -32.84 10.76
CA TRP A 599 22.08 -33.66 10.88
C TRP A 599 22.47 -34.99 11.49
N HIS A 600 21.88 -35.38 12.62
CA HIS A 600 22.25 -36.59 13.35
C HIS A 600 21.13 -37.64 13.34
N LEU A 601 21.49 -38.88 13.70
CA LEU A 601 20.51 -39.90 14.08
C LEU A 601 19.67 -39.40 15.25
N ASP A 602 18.40 -39.82 15.30
CA ASP A 602 17.43 -39.44 16.32
C ASP A 602 17.01 -37.96 16.33
N ASP A 603 17.42 -37.18 15.32
CA ASP A 603 16.89 -35.83 15.09
C ASP A 603 15.46 -35.88 14.53
N PHE A 604 14.63 -34.92 14.97
CA PHE A 604 13.40 -34.59 14.28
C PHE A 604 13.65 -33.47 13.28
N VAL A 605 13.14 -33.61 12.06
CA VAL A 605 13.43 -32.71 10.96
C VAL A 605 12.19 -32.34 10.16
N LEU A 606 12.19 -31.13 9.61
CA LEU A 606 11.32 -30.73 8.52
C LEU A 606 11.97 -31.14 7.20
N TYR A 607 11.18 -31.73 6.30
CA TYR A 607 11.61 -32.05 4.94
C TYR A 607 10.53 -31.68 3.92
N HIS A 608 10.97 -31.44 2.69
CA HIS A 608 10.13 -30.87 1.63
C HIS A 608 8.89 -31.74 1.34
N ASN A 609 7.72 -31.09 1.31
CA ASN A 609 6.46 -31.72 0.91
C ASN A 609 6.19 -31.52 -0.59
N SER A 610 6.06 -32.62 -1.33
CA SER A 610 5.87 -32.63 -2.80
C SER A 610 4.41 -32.59 -3.28
N THR A 611 3.43 -32.74 -2.39
CA THR A 611 2.01 -32.84 -2.79
C THR A 611 1.29 -31.50 -2.62
N ASP A 612 1.25 -30.97 -1.40
CA ASP A 612 0.73 -29.66 -1.01
C ASP A 612 0.60 -29.56 0.53
N GLY A 613 0.89 -28.40 1.12
CA GLY A 613 0.69 -28.12 2.56
C GLY A 613 1.99 -27.74 3.27
N PRO A 614 2.04 -27.78 4.62
CA PRO A 614 3.30 -27.54 5.35
C PRO A 614 4.33 -28.63 5.03
N ALA A 615 5.59 -28.36 5.41
CA ALA A 615 6.65 -29.34 5.37
C ALA A 615 6.28 -30.59 6.20
N TYR A 616 6.71 -31.75 5.70
CA TYR A 616 6.58 -33.00 6.43
C TYR A 616 7.52 -33.00 7.64
N ILE A 617 7.17 -33.77 8.67
CA ILE A 617 8.05 -34.02 9.81
C ILE A 617 8.53 -35.47 9.75
N GLY A 618 9.84 -35.64 9.85
CA GLY A 618 10.51 -36.92 9.93
C GLY A 618 11.28 -37.07 11.23
N TYR A 619 11.43 -38.31 11.69
CA TYR A 619 12.37 -38.69 12.74
C TYR A 619 13.48 -39.52 12.10
N ILE A 620 14.72 -39.03 12.11
CA ILE A 620 15.86 -39.65 11.41
C ILE A 620 16.23 -40.96 12.09
N THR A 621 16.26 -42.04 11.32
CA THR A 621 16.61 -43.38 11.82
C THR A 621 17.87 -43.94 11.18
N ARG A 622 18.26 -43.45 9.99
CA ARG A 622 19.42 -43.96 9.27
C ARG A 622 19.89 -42.99 8.19
N PHE A 623 21.21 -42.91 8.00
CA PHE A 623 21.85 -42.33 6.82
C PHE A 623 22.48 -43.41 5.94
N GLN A 624 22.51 -43.17 4.63
CA GLN A 624 23.16 -44.06 3.65
C GLN A 624 24.42 -43.40 3.09
N ARG A 625 25.59 -44.04 3.27
CA ARG A 625 26.91 -43.48 2.91
C ARG A 625 27.12 -43.28 1.41
N LYS A 626 26.46 -44.06 0.54
CA LYS A 626 26.70 -44.04 -0.91
C LYS A 626 26.09 -42.82 -1.59
N ASP A 627 24.83 -42.53 -1.28
CA ASP A 627 24.04 -41.50 -1.98
C ASP A 627 23.58 -40.37 -1.02
N PHE A 628 24.06 -40.39 0.23
CA PHE A 628 23.63 -39.49 1.31
C PHE A 628 22.10 -39.38 1.44
N ALA A 629 21.41 -40.51 1.20
CA ALA A 629 19.98 -40.63 1.42
C ALA A 629 19.69 -40.77 2.93
N VAL A 630 18.60 -40.14 3.36
CA VAL A 630 18.13 -40.12 4.73
C VAL A 630 16.88 -40.96 4.83
N THR A 631 16.82 -41.87 5.80
CA THR A 631 15.62 -42.63 6.13
C THR A 631 15.00 -42.06 7.39
N VAL A 632 13.74 -41.62 7.28
CA VAL A 632 12.99 -41.07 8.40
C VAL A 632 11.77 -41.92 8.69
N ARG A 633 11.37 -42.00 9.96
CA ARG A 633 10.00 -42.37 10.32
C ARG A 633 9.10 -41.16 10.16
N LYS A 634 7.93 -41.33 9.55
CA LYS A 634 6.98 -40.24 9.33
C LYS A 634 6.34 -39.84 10.66
N VAL A 635 6.22 -38.54 10.88
CA VAL A 635 5.62 -37.96 12.08
C VAL A 635 4.41 -37.15 11.65
N GLY A 636 3.24 -37.50 12.20
CA GLY A 636 1.99 -36.84 11.89
C GLY A 636 1.67 -35.70 12.86
N ARG A 637 0.80 -34.79 12.42
CA ARG A 637 0.34 -33.62 13.17
C ARG A 637 -1.06 -33.87 13.69
N ILE A 638 -1.30 -33.65 14.97
CA ILE A 638 -2.62 -33.85 15.57
C ILE A 638 -3.65 -32.89 14.98
N ASN A 639 -3.26 -31.65 14.68
CA ASN A 639 -4.17 -30.65 14.06
C ASN A 639 -4.64 -31.05 12.64
N SER A 640 -3.92 -31.95 11.96
CA SER A 640 -4.32 -32.45 10.64
C SER A 640 -5.42 -33.52 10.71
N LEU A 641 -5.74 -34.04 11.90
CA LEU A 641 -6.77 -35.04 12.12
C LEU A 641 -8.18 -34.42 12.17
N ARG A 642 -8.70 -33.96 11.04
CA ARG A 642 -10.00 -33.24 10.95
C ARG A 642 -11.22 -34.12 10.66
N ASN A 643 -11.07 -35.45 10.66
CA ASN A 643 -12.18 -36.37 10.38
C ASN A 643 -13.34 -36.20 11.39
N PRO A 644 -14.59 -35.96 10.92
CA PRO A 644 -15.76 -35.88 11.79
C PRO A 644 -15.89 -37.16 12.64
N GLY A 645 -15.97 -37.02 13.97
CA GLY A 645 -16.08 -38.13 14.90
C GLY A 645 -14.77 -38.75 15.39
N LEU A 646 -13.60 -38.25 14.95
CA LEU A 646 -12.29 -38.67 15.47
C LEU A 646 -11.91 -37.92 16.75
N LEU A 647 -11.91 -36.59 16.67
CA LEU A 647 -11.66 -35.68 17.79
C LEU A 647 -13.00 -35.11 18.28
N ASN A 648 -13.19 -35.06 19.60
CA ASN A 648 -14.31 -34.34 20.21
C ASN A 648 -14.25 -32.85 19.82
N VAL A 649 -15.40 -32.18 19.81
CA VAL A 649 -15.49 -30.75 19.46
C VAL A 649 -14.60 -29.89 20.37
N ASP A 650 -14.52 -30.26 21.66
CA ASP A 650 -13.74 -29.52 22.68
C ASP A 650 -12.27 -29.95 22.76
N TYR A 651 -11.81 -30.83 21.86
CA TYR A 651 -10.42 -31.27 21.88
C TYR A 651 -9.50 -30.15 21.40
N PHE A 652 -8.56 -29.72 22.26
CA PHE A 652 -7.55 -28.71 21.93
C PHE A 652 -6.60 -29.19 20.82
N ARG A 653 -6.76 -28.60 19.63
CA ARG A 653 -5.97 -28.87 18.43
C ARG A 653 -4.78 -27.94 18.38
N ASP A 654 -3.77 -28.32 19.14
CA ASP A 654 -2.49 -27.64 19.11
C ASP A 654 -1.73 -27.96 17.82
N GLU A 655 -1.30 -26.91 17.10
CA GLU A 655 -0.44 -27.01 15.92
C GLU A 655 0.94 -27.62 16.23
N ARG A 656 1.38 -27.56 17.50
CA ARG A 656 2.66 -28.09 17.98
C ARG A 656 2.59 -29.53 18.48
N SER A 657 1.40 -30.15 18.44
CA SER A 657 1.19 -31.51 18.91
C SER A 657 1.38 -32.54 17.80
N LEU A 658 2.27 -33.51 18.04
CA LEU A 658 2.66 -34.55 17.09
C LEU A 658 2.27 -35.96 17.53
N TYR A 659 2.31 -36.90 16.57
CA TYR A 659 2.28 -38.35 16.80
C TYR A 659 3.31 -39.07 15.91
N LEU A 660 3.95 -40.10 16.45
CA LEU A 660 4.95 -40.90 15.73
C LEU A 660 4.26 -42.04 14.99
N THR A 661 4.79 -42.43 13.82
CA THR A 661 4.31 -43.59 13.06
C THR A 661 5.38 -44.66 12.83
N ASN A 662 4.96 -45.83 12.36
CA ASN A 662 5.88 -46.88 11.90
C ASN A 662 6.17 -46.79 10.39
N GLU A 663 5.51 -45.88 9.67
CA GLU A 663 5.80 -45.63 8.26
C GLU A 663 7.13 -44.89 8.10
N THR A 664 7.85 -45.19 7.02
CA THR A 664 9.15 -44.59 6.72
C THR A 664 9.18 -43.99 5.32
N ASP A 665 9.90 -42.89 5.17
CA ASP A 665 10.24 -42.29 3.88
C ASP A 665 11.77 -42.29 3.69
N ILE A 666 12.21 -42.32 2.43
CA ILE A 666 13.63 -42.22 2.04
C ILE A 666 13.77 -41.14 0.98
N PHE A 667 14.67 -40.19 1.20
CA PHE A 667 14.91 -39.06 0.30
C PHE A 667 16.35 -38.54 0.44
N PRO A 668 16.89 -37.77 -0.53
CA PRO A 668 18.24 -37.22 -0.43
C PRO A 668 18.36 -36.13 0.64
N VAL A 669 19.54 -36.00 1.27
CA VAL A 669 19.82 -34.98 2.30
C VAL A 669 19.44 -33.54 1.90
N LYS A 670 19.48 -33.22 0.60
CA LYS A 670 19.10 -31.90 0.07
C LYS A 670 17.64 -31.49 0.30
N ASP A 671 16.75 -32.47 0.55
CA ASP A 671 15.33 -32.21 0.82
C ASP A 671 15.06 -31.93 2.31
N LEU A 672 16.09 -32.02 3.18
CA LEU A 672 16.03 -31.55 4.55
C LEU A 672 15.98 -30.02 4.59
N ILE A 673 15.12 -29.50 5.47
CA ILE A 673 14.88 -28.06 5.61
C ILE A 673 15.49 -27.54 6.91
N ARG A 674 15.14 -28.17 8.05
CA ARG A 674 15.58 -27.72 9.39
C ARG A 674 15.31 -28.78 10.45
N ILE A 675 16.15 -28.82 11.49
CA ILE A 675 15.89 -29.57 12.74
C ILE A 675 14.76 -28.91 13.54
N ILE A 676 13.88 -29.72 14.11
CA ILE A 676 12.88 -29.29 15.09
C ILE A 676 13.11 -29.99 16.42
N TYR A 677 12.74 -29.34 17.51
CA TYR A 677 12.96 -29.85 18.86
C TYR A 677 11.66 -30.43 19.40
N VAL A 678 11.67 -31.71 19.74
CA VAL A 678 10.46 -32.45 20.14
C VAL A 678 10.64 -33.06 21.52
N ALA A 679 9.81 -32.62 22.48
CA ALA A 679 9.76 -33.22 23.81
C ALA A 679 8.55 -34.17 23.96
N PRO A 680 8.69 -35.31 24.66
CA PRO A 680 7.54 -36.15 24.98
C PRO A 680 6.63 -35.44 25.99
N ARG A 681 5.30 -35.51 25.79
CA ARG A 681 4.33 -34.82 26.66
C ARG A 681 4.48 -35.17 28.15
N SER A 682 4.97 -36.36 28.48
CA SER A 682 5.20 -36.77 29.87
C SER A 682 6.34 -36.02 30.55
N ALA A 683 7.33 -35.52 29.80
CA ALA A 683 8.45 -34.74 30.34
C ALA A 683 8.08 -33.26 30.57
N LEU A 684 7.00 -32.79 29.95
CA LEU A 684 6.49 -31.42 30.07
C LEU A 684 5.32 -31.34 31.07
N LYS A 685 5.31 -32.16 32.12
CA LYS A 685 4.29 -32.06 33.19
C LYS A 685 4.78 -31.11 34.27
N ALA A 686 3.84 -30.47 34.97
CA ALA A 686 4.14 -29.52 36.04
C ALA A 686 5.07 -30.13 37.10
N ASP A 687 5.99 -29.31 37.61
CA ASP A 687 6.64 -29.58 38.88
C ASP A 687 5.57 -29.55 39.98
N ASP A 688 5.57 -30.57 40.86
CA ASP A 688 4.60 -30.74 41.95
C ASP A 688 4.57 -29.52 42.90
N GLN A 689 5.60 -28.67 42.87
CA GLN A 689 5.70 -27.46 43.70
C GLN A 689 5.14 -26.18 43.05
N SER A 690 5.08 -26.07 41.71
CA SER A 690 4.73 -24.82 41.01
C SER A 690 3.39 -24.84 40.28
N GLY A 691 2.86 -26.03 39.94
CA GLY A 691 1.60 -26.17 39.21
C GLY A 691 1.62 -25.67 37.75
N ASN A 692 2.77 -25.19 37.25
CA ASN A 692 2.90 -24.62 35.90
C ASN A 692 3.09 -25.73 34.83
N ASP A 693 2.22 -25.77 33.81
CA ASP A 693 2.39 -26.65 32.64
C ASP A 693 3.58 -26.17 31.79
N LEU A 694 4.76 -26.77 32.01
CA LEU A 694 6.02 -26.47 31.30
C LEU A 694 5.92 -26.57 29.77
N ARG A 695 4.81 -27.13 29.25
CA ARG A 695 4.49 -27.16 27.82
C ARG A 695 4.49 -25.76 27.20
N GLU A 696 3.87 -24.78 27.86
CA GLU A 696 3.74 -23.44 27.29
C GLU A 696 5.10 -22.74 27.24
N ASP A 697 5.91 -22.90 28.28
CA ASP A 697 7.29 -22.41 28.30
C ASP A 697 8.11 -23.02 27.16
N TRP A 698 8.01 -24.34 26.95
CA TRP A 698 8.71 -25.06 25.88
C TRP A 698 8.38 -24.55 24.46
N VAL A 699 7.08 -24.45 24.13
CA VAL A 699 6.67 -24.06 22.77
C VAL A 699 6.79 -22.55 22.51
N SER A 700 6.86 -21.73 23.56
CA SER A 700 7.05 -20.28 23.43
C SER A 700 8.47 -19.89 22.98
N GLN A 701 9.46 -20.77 23.19
CA GLN A 701 10.86 -20.52 22.84
C GLN A 701 11.06 -20.27 21.35
N SER A 702 10.39 -21.04 20.49
CA SER A 702 10.60 -20.98 19.04
C SER A 702 9.47 -21.64 18.25
N PRO A 703 9.22 -21.19 17.00
CA PRO A 703 8.31 -21.89 16.08
C PRO A 703 8.71 -23.34 15.77
N TYR A 704 9.94 -23.72 16.07
CA TYR A 704 10.47 -25.06 15.82
C TYR A 704 10.42 -25.99 17.04
N HIS A 705 9.80 -25.56 18.15
CA HIS A 705 9.56 -26.39 19.33
C HIS A 705 8.18 -27.05 19.25
N TYR A 706 8.18 -28.38 19.42
CA TYR A 706 7.02 -29.26 19.31
C TYR A 706 6.99 -30.24 20.48
N TYR A 707 5.86 -30.92 20.65
CA TYR A 707 5.78 -32.02 21.59
C TYR A 707 4.98 -33.18 21.01
N ILE A 708 5.29 -34.39 21.50
CA ILE A 708 4.72 -35.63 20.97
C ILE A 708 3.92 -36.37 22.05
N LYS A 709 2.73 -36.83 21.67
CA LYS A 709 1.78 -37.47 22.60
C LYS A 709 1.60 -38.97 22.35
N TYR A 710 1.43 -39.34 21.08
CA TYR A 710 0.93 -40.66 20.71
C TYR A 710 1.84 -41.37 19.71
N VAL A 711 1.69 -42.68 19.64
CA VAL A 711 2.24 -43.52 18.57
C VAL A 711 1.08 -44.22 17.86
N PHE A 712 1.10 -44.21 16.53
CA PHE A 712 0.18 -44.94 15.66
C PHE A 712 0.94 -45.82 14.68
N ASP A 713 0.28 -46.81 14.10
CA ASP A 713 0.94 -47.67 13.10
C ASP A 713 1.08 -46.97 11.74
N LYS A 714 0.11 -46.11 11.38
CA LYS A 714 0.00 -45.44 10.08
C LYS A 714 -0.20 -43.94 10.21
N MET A 715 0.08 -43.21 9.13
CA MET A 715 -0.17 -41.76 9.04
C MET A 715 -1.67 -41.43 9.09
N GLU A 716 -2.51 -42.21 8.40
CA GLU A 716 -3.97 -42.08 8.46
C GLU A 716 -4.53 -42.72 9.73
N VAL A 717 -5.09 -41.90 10.62
CA VAL A 717 -5.65 -42.35 11.90
C VAL A 717 -7.16 -42.55 11.77
N SER A 718 -7.61 -43.81 11.90
CA SER A 718 -9.04 -44.15 11.95
C SER A 718 -9.64 -43.90 13.35
N PRO A 719 -10.98 -43.75 13.49
CA PRO A 719 -11.63 -43.63 14.80
C PRO A 719 -11.34 -44.80 15.75
N ALA A 720 -11.16 -46.01 15.23
CA ALA A 720 -10.78 -47.18 16.03
C ALA A 720 -9.34 -47.04 16.57
N MET A 721 -8.40 -46.63 15.72
CA MET A 721 -7.01 -46.37 16.13
C MET A 721 -6.93 -45.25 17.17
N TRP A 722 -7.70 -44.17 16.99
CA TRP A 722 -7.75 -43.08 17.96
C TRP A 722 -8.24 -43.53 19.33
N ARG A 723 -9.26 -44.40 19.39
CA ARG A 723 -9.73 -44.98 20.66
C ARG A 723 -8.68 -45.88 21.31
N ALA A 724 -7.92 -46.65 20.51
CA ALA A 724 -6.86 -47.53 20.95
C ALA A 724 -5.47 -46.86 21.07
N ARG A 725 -5.40 -45.51 21.00
CA ARG A 725 -4.14 -44.75 20.99
C ARG A 725 -3.28 -45.06 22.21
N LYS A 726 -1.97 -45.19 22.00
CA LYS A 726 -0.98 -45.42 23.06
C LYS A 726 -0.16 -44.16 23.30
N LEU A 727 0.09 -43.84 24.57
CA LEU A 727 0.99 -42.76 24.96
C LEU A 727 2.44 -43.17 24.69
N ILE A 728 3.24 -42.20 24.22
CA ILE A 728 4.69 -42.38 24.12
C ILE A 728 5.33 -42.14 25.50
N SER A 729 6.18 -43.08 25.93
CA SER A 729 6.97 -42.93 27.16
C SER A 729 8.26 -42.18 26.86
N HIS A 730 8.71 -41.31 27.78
CA HIS A 730 10.00 -40.63 27.67
C HIS A 730 11.17 -41.62 27.48
N SER A 731 11.17 -42.75 28.19
CA SER A 731 12.19 -43.80 28.07
C SER A 731 12.24 -44.51 26.70
N ARG A 732 11.25 -44.29 25.83
CA ARG A 732 11.14 -44.95 24.52
C ARG A 732 11.43 -44.03 23.34
N LEU A 733 11.57 -42.73 23.57
CA LEU A 733 11.91 -41.77 22.53
C LEU A 733 13.37 -41.37 22.68
N LYS A 734 14.22 -41.86 21.78
CA LYS A 734 15.60 -41.37 21.67
C LYS A 734 15.57 -40.03 20.96
N ILE A 735 16.43 -39.11 21.40
CA ILE A 735 16.62 -37.78 20.82
C ILE A 735 18.13 -37.58 20.77
N CYS A 736 18.63 -36.93 19.72
CA CYS A 736 20.04 -36.57 19.64
C CYS A 736 20.44 -35.65 20.81
N THR A 737 21.34 -36.12 21.68
CA THR A 737 21.77 -35.38 22.87
C THR A 737 22.59 -34.15 22.50
N SER A 738 23.52 -34.27 21.54
CA SER A 738 24.38 -33.14 21.12
C SER A 738 23.57 -31.99 20.52
N CYS A 739 22.58 -32.29 19.66
CA CYS A 739 21.69 -31.27 19.10
C CYS A 739 20.79 -30.62 20.15
N LEU A 740 20.29 -31.40 21.12
CA LEU A 740 19.46 -30.88 22.20
C LEU A 740 20.25 -30.00 23.17
N GLU A 741 21.45 -30.43 23.57
CA GLU A 741 22.37 -29.67 24.44
C GLU A 741 22.82 -28.37 23.78
N ALA A 742 23.13 -28.40 22.48
CA ALA A 742 23.49 -27.21 21.72
C ALA A 742 22.34 -26.18 21.66
N GLU A 743 21.09 -26.65 21.47
CA GLU A 743 19.92 -25.76 21.52
C GLU A 743 19.66 -25.25 22.93
N GLN A 744 19.77 -26.10 23.95
CA GLN A 744 19.59 -25.68 25.33
C GLN A 744 20.58 -24.56 25.70
N LYS A 745 21.87 -24.73 25.36
CA LYS A 745 22.89 -23.69 25.55
C LYS A 745 22.54 -22.40 24.81
N ARG A 746 22.06 -22.50 23.56
CA ARG A 746 21.62 -21.34 22.78
C ARG A 746 20.44 -20.63 23.44
N LEU A 747 19.48 -21.37 24.01
CA LEU A 747 18.33 -20.82 24.72
C LEU A 747 18.76 -20.12 26.02
N GLU A 748 19.70 -20.71 26.76
CA GLU A 748 20.28 -20.11 27.98
C GLU A 748 21.00 -18.78 27.65
N GLU A 749 21.88 -18.77 26.64
CA GLU A 749 22.54 -17.54 26.17
C GLU A 749 21.52 -16.48 25.71
N ARG A 750 20.45 -16.92 25.03
CA ARG A 750 19.39 -16.01 24.57
C ARG A 750 18.60 -15.43 25.74
N GLN A 751 18.31 -16.23 26.76
CA GLN A 751 17.63 -15.76 27.96
C GLN A 751 18.49 -14.73 28.71
N GLU A 752 19.78 -14.98 28.85
CA GLU A 752 20.75 -14.02 29.43
C GLU A 752 20.76 -12.71 28.65
N PHE A 753 20.81 -12.78 27.31
CA PHE A 753 20.70 -11.60 26.45
C PHE A 753 19.39 -10.84 26.66
N LEU A 754 18.25 -11.54 26.75
CA LEU A 754 16.95 -10.91 26.97
C LEU A 754 16.87 -10.23 28.33
N GLU A 755 17.43 -10.83 29.38
CA GLU A 755 17.53 -10.22 30.70
C GLU A 755 18.42 -8.96 30.68
N TYR A 756 19.56 -9.03 29.99
CA TYR A 756 20.44 -7.88 29.77
C TYR A 756 19.72 -6.72 29.06
N ILE A 757 19.07 -6.99 27.91
CA ILE A 757 18.47 -5.92 27.11
C ILE A 757 17.17 -5.37 27.71
N ARG A 758 16.43 -6.17 28.51
CA ARG A 758 15.23 -5.70 29.24
C ARG A 758 15.54 -4.63 30.28
N GLN A 759 16.78 -4.57 30.79
CA GLN A 759 17.19 -3.49 31.71
C GLN A 759 17.23 -2.14 30.99
N LYS A 760 17.49 -2.13 29.67
CA LYS A 760 17.57 -0.93 28.85
C LYS A 760 17.01 -1.18 27.45
N PRO A 761 15.69 -1.34 27.32
CA PRO A 761 15.06 -1.59 26.03
C PRO A 761 15.28 -0.38 25.11
N LEU A 762 15.32 -0.62 23.81
CA LEU A 762 15.53 0.42 22.81
C LEU A 762 14.25 1.28 22.71
N PRO A 763 14.32 2.60 22.99
CA PRO A 763 13.19 3.50 22.84
C PRO A 763 12.76 3.63 21.38
N THR A 764 11.47 3.45 21.12
CA THR A 764 10.89 3.44 19.78
C THR A 764 9.89 4.58 19.59
N LEU A 765 9.94 5.21 18.40
CA LEU A 765 8.93 6.15 17.91
C LEU A 765 8.10 5.46 16.81
N ASP A 766 6.79 5.46 16.97
CA ASP A 766 5.81 4.98 15.98
C ASP A 766 5.17 6.18 15.25
N LEU A 767 5.69 6.50 14.07
CA LEU A 767 5.22 7.62 13.24
C LEU A 767 4.07 7.13 12.36
N PHE A 768 2.90 7.80 12.43
CA PHE A 768 1.64 7.32 11.86
C PHE A 768 1.16 6.03 12.53
N GLY A 769 1.20 6.02 13.86
CA GLY A 769 1.02 4.80 14.65
C GLY A 769 -0.35 4.13 14.47
N GLY A 770 -1.36 4.82 13.96
CA GLY A 770 -2.72 4.32 13.86
C GLY A 770 -3.21 3.90 15.25
N VAL A 771 -3.65 2.66 15.37
CA VAL A 771 -3.99 2.06 16.68
C VAL A 771 -2.80 1.41 17.38
N GLY A 772 -1.64 1.32 16.74
CA GLY A 772 -0.42 0.72 17.29
C GLY A 772 -0.14 -0.71 16.85
N GLY A 773 -0.88 -1.24 15.87
CA GLY A 773 -0.68 -2.60 15.37
C GLY A 773 0.76 -2.88 14.89
N PHE A 774 1.43 -1.88 14.32
CA PHE A 774 2.82 -2.03 13.85
C PHE A 774 3.84 -1.89 14.98
N GLY A 775 3.91 -0.72 15.65
CA GLY A 775 4.91 -0.46 16.69
C GLY A 775 4.78 -1.38 17.91
N ILE A 776 3.56 -1.58 18.43
CA ILE A 776 3.32 -2.43 19.60
C ILE A 776 3.58 -3.91 19.24
N GLY A 777 3.09 -4.36 18.08
CA GLY A 777 3.33 -5.74 17.62
C GLY A 777 4.82 -6.05 17.43
N LEU A 778 5.59 -5.09 16.91
CA LEU A 778 7.05 -5.22 16.74
C LEU A 778 7.77 -5.23 18.10
N ALA A 779 7.35 -4.40 19.06
CA ALA A 779 7.88 -4.43 20.42
C ALA A 779 7.58 -5.77 21.13
N GLN A 780 6.35 -6.28 21.02
CA GLN A 780 5.97 -7.57 21.60
C GLN A 780 6.74 -8.74 20.97
N GLY A 781 7.03 -8.69 19.66
CA GLY A 781 7.80 -9.72 18.97
C GLY A 781 9.29 -9.72 19.31
N SER A 782 9.87 -8.53 19.48
CA SER A 782 11.31 -8.38 19.76
C SER A 782 11.67 -8.57 21.23
N LEU A 783 10.81 -8.18 22.17
CA LEU A 783 11.10 -8.07 23.61
C LEU A 783 12.29 -7.16 23.95
N CYS A 784 12.86 -6.48 22.95
CA CYS A 784 14.04 -5.62 23.06
C CYS A 784 13.66 -4.14 22.92
N LEU A 785 12.43 -3.84 22.50
CA LEU A 785 11.96 -2.49 22.24
C LEU A 785 10.94 -2.03 23.28
N LYS A 786 10.90 -0.72 23.50
CA LYS A 786 9.82 -0.05 24.22
C LYS A 786 9.29 1.07 23.34
N VAL A 787 8.04 1.00 22.92
CA VAL A 787 7.38 2.15 22.27
C VAL A 787 7.24 3.23 23.32
N THR A 788 7.88 4.38 23.06
CA THR A 788 7.89 5.51 24.00
C THR A 788 7.07 6.67 23.49
N HIS A 789 7.01 6.82 22.17
CA HIS A 789 6.32 7.91 21.51
C HIS A 789 5.55 7.37 20.30
N ALA A 790 4.39 7.94 20.04
CA ALA A 790 3.64 7.73 18.80
C ALA A 790 3.07 9.04 18.29
N VAL A 791 2.99 9.21 16.97
CA VAL A 791 2.33 10.37 16.34
C VAL A 791 1.19 9.85 15.49
N GLU A 792 -0.03 10.30 15.78
CA GLU A 792 -1.24 9.87 15.08
C GLU A 792 -2.20 11.05 14.90
N ILE A 793 -2.67 11.28 13.68
CA ILE A 793 -3.52 12.43 13.38
C ILE A 793 -4.98 12.19 13.80
N LEU A 794 -5.48 10.94 13.70
CA LEU A 794 -6.86 10.58 14.01
C LEU A 794 -7.09 10.51 15.53
N PRO A 795 -7.95 11.38 16.11
CA PRO A 795 -8.31 11.33 17.52
C PRO A 795 -8.70 9.95 18.05
N SER A 796 -9.60 9.21 17.38
CA SER A 796 -10.06 7.91 17.87
C SER A 796 -8.97 6.83 17.83
N ALA A 797 -8.12 6.83 16.81
CA ALA A 797 -6.96 5.94 16.73
C ALA A 797 -5.91 6.28 17.80
N ALA A 798 -5.64 7.57 18.03
CA ALA A 798 -4.74 8.01 19.09
C ALA A 798 -5.25 7.64 20.49
N ILE A 799 -6.57 7.75 20.75
CA ILE A 799 -7.17 7.28 22.01
C ILE A 799 -7.04 5.76 22.15
N THR A 800 -7.34 5.02 21.07
CA THR A 800 -7.15 3.56 21.03
C THR A 800 -5.71 3.19 21.38
N TYR A 801 -4.73 3.87 20.80
CA TYR A 801 -3.31 3.67 21.09
C TYR A 801 -3.01 3.89 22.58
N ARG A 802 -3.45 5.02 23.15
CA ARG A 802 -3.23 5.37 24.57
C ARG A 802 -3.83 4.35 25.53
N GLN A 803 -5.02 3.81 25.22
CA GLN A 803 -5.69 2.82 26.05
C GLN A 803 -4.93 1.49 26.09
N ASN A 804 -4.41 1.05 24.94
CA ASN A 804 -3.68 -0.21 24.82
C ASN A 804 -2.18 -0.09 25.15
N SER A 805 -1.63 1.13 25.19
CA SER A 805 -0.25 1.41 25.61
C SER A 805 -0.17 2.67 26.48
N PRO A 806 -0.55 2.58 27.77
CA PRO A 806 -0.62 3.76 28.66
C PRO A 806 0.74 4.42 28.92
N GLU A 807 1.84 3.68 28.80
CA GLU A 807 3.20 4.22 28.96
C GLU A 807 3.70 4.98 27.72
N THR A 808 3.03 4.85 26.57
CA THR A 808 3.43 5.54 25.34
C THR A 808 2.92 6.98 25.34
N THR A 809 3.81 7.93 25.08
CA THR A 809 3.43 9.32 24.84
C THR A 809 2.86 9.48 23.44
N VAL A 810 1.53 9.46 23.33
CA VAL A 810 0.82 9.59 22.04
C VAL A 810 0.51 11.06 21.74
N ILE A 811 1.11 11.56 20.66
CA ILE A 811 0.97 12.92 20.14
C ILE A 811 -0.15 12.91 19.10
N ASN A 812 -1.32 13.44 19.46
CA ASN A 812 -2.45 13.53 18.53
C ASN A 812 -2.40 14.82 17.69
N GLN A 813 -1.57 14.81 16.64
CA GLN A 813 -1.35 15.96 15.75
C GLN A 813 -0.80 15.51 14.38
N CYS A 814 -0.96 16.35 13.36
CA CYS A 814 -0.35 16.20 12.05
C CYS A 814 1.18 16.09 12.14
N ALA A 815 1.76 15.08 11.49
CA ALA A 815 3.21 14.83 11.49
C ALA A 815 4.03 16.02 10.96
N ASN A 816 3.51 16.78 10.00
CA ASN A 816 4.15 17.98 9.46
C ASN A 816 4.27 19.10 10.51
N LEU A 817 3.20 19.37 11.27
CA LEU A 817 3.22 20.38 12.34
C LEU A 817 4.07 19.91 13.53
N TYR A 818 4.01 18.62 13.84
CA TYR A 818 4.89 17.99 14.83
C TYR A 818 6.37 18.16 14.45
N LEU A 819 6.76 17.82 13.21
CA LEU A 819 8.14 17.98 12.73
C LEU A 819 8.59 19.44 12.78
N GLN A 820 7.74 20.38 12.37
CA GLN A 820 8.04 21.81 12.48
C GLN A 820 8.30 22.23 13.92
N TYR A 821 7.44 21.82 14.86
CA TYR A 821 7.65 22.09 16.29
C TYR A 821 8.92 21.43 16.81
N ALA A 822 9.21 20.19 16.40
CA ALA A 822 10.38 19.43 16.82
C ALA A 822 11.70 20.05 16.36
N VAL A 823 11.75 20.60 15.15
CA VAL A 823 12.95 21.29 14.66
C VAL A 823 13.09 22.67 15.32
N LYS A 824 12.02 23.47 15.34
CA LYS A 824 12.07 24.85 15.87
C LYS A 824 12.30 24.92 17.38
N SER A 825 11.78 23.96 18.15
CA SER A 825 12.03 23.91 19.60
C SER A 825 13.49 23.60 19.96
N GLN A 826 14.29 23.11 19.00
CA GLN A 826 15.68 22.76 19.18
C GLN A 826 16.65 23.83 18.67
N THR A 827 16.20 24.72 17.78
CA THR A 827 16.99 25.88 17.33
C THR A 827 16.83 27.02 18.33
N LYS A 828 17.93 27.56 18.88
CA LYS A 828 17.93 28.69 19.83
C LYS A 828 17.54 30.04 19.20
N GLU A 829 16.71 30.03 18.15
CA GLU A 829 16.24 31.26 17.52
C GLU A 829 15.19 31.95 18.40
N THR A 830 15.34 33.25 18.57
CA THR A 830 14.62 34.14 19.50
C THR A 830 13.13 34.37 19.18
N MET A 831 12.50 33.50 18.39
CA MET A 831 11.07 33.59 18.08
C MET A 831 10.26 32.69 19.02
N GLU A 832 9.16 33.20 19.58
CA GLU A 832 8.18 32.38 20.29
C GLU A 832 7.66 31.26 19.38
N VAL A 833 8.08 30.02 19.63
CA VAL A 833 7.59 28.85 18.89
C VAL A 833 6.22 28.48 19.46
N HIS A 834 5.15 28.74 18.71
CA HIS A 834 3.81 28.33 19.10
C HIS A 834 3.71 26.80 19.17
N LYS A 835 3.52 26.26 20.37
CA LYS A 835 3.37 24.83 20.63
C LYS A 835 2.02 24.35 20.07
N PRO A 836 1.97 23.40 19.12
CA PRO A 836 0.71 22.91 18.58
C PRO A 836 -0.19 22.32 19.68
N LYS A 837 -1.50 22.36 19.46
CA LYS A 837 -2.48 21.79 20.40
C LYS A 837 -2.84 20.35 20.01
N ASP A 838 -3.26 19.56 20.98
CA ASP A 838 -3.81 18.22 20.74
C ASP A 838 -5.14 18.33 19.98
N LEU A 839 -5.33 17.54 18.91
CA LEU A 839 -6.50 17.66 18.04
C LEU A 839 -7.80 17.25 18.73
N TYR A 840 -7.75 16.28 19.65
CA TYR A 840 -8.89 15.89 20.46
C TYR A 840 -9.11 16.85 21.64
N HIS A 841 -8.06 17.12 22.40
CA HIS A 841 -8.07 18.05 23.53
C HIS A 841 -7.54 19.42 23.10
N GLN A 842 -8.32 20.16 22.31
CA GLN A 842 -7.97 21.45 21.69
C GLN A 842 -7.55 22.58 22.66
N THR A 843 -7.62 22.35 23.97
CA THR A 843 -7.15 23.26 25.02
C THR A 843 -5.74 22.93 25.53
N ARG A 844 -5.23 21.72 25.27
CA ARG A 844 -3.94 21.23 25.77
C ARG A 844 -2.88 21.27 24.67
N PRO A 845 -1.67 21.77 24.94
CA PRO A 845 -0.55 21.66 24.00
C PRO A 845 -0.08 20.21 23.88
N ILE A 846 0.49 19.82 22.73
CA ILE A 846 1.09 18.50 22.54
C ILE A 846 2.31 18.30 23.45
N PRO A 847 2.71 17.07 23.81
CA PRO A 847 3.96 16.82 24.54
C PRO A 847 5.22 17.35 23.82
N ASP A 848 6.32 17.50 24.56
CA ASP A 848 7.60 17.89 23.93
C ASP A 848 8.17 16.74 23.09
N PRO A 849 8.76 17.05 21.91
CA PRO A 849 9.23 16.05 20.98
C PRO A 849 10.57 15.47 21.44
N PRO A 850 10.83 14.18 21.15
CA PRO A 850 12.12 13.56 21.45
C PRO A 850 13.27 14.26 20.72
N LYS A 851 14.43 14.31 21.37
CA LYS A 851 15.67 14.85 20.84
C LYS A 851 16.50 13.77 20.16
N ARG A 852 17.52 14.19 19.42
CA ARG A 852 18.48 13.27 18.80
C ARG A 852 19.12 12.39 19.88
N GLY A 853 19.07 11.08 19.67
CA GLY A 853 19.61 10.09 20.60
C GLY A 853 18.58 9.50 21.58
N ASP A 854 17.44 10.15 21.80
CA ASP A 854 16.35 9.66 22.67
C ASP A 854 15.65 8.46 22.05
N ILE A 855 15.49 8.47 20.71
CA ILE A 855 14.88 7.39 19.94
C ILE A 855 15.98 6.53 19.30
N LYS A 856 15.88 5.20 19.50
CA LYS A 856 16.77 4.20 18.91
C LYS A 856 16.13 3.44 17.76
N VAL A 857 14.80 3.36 17.71
CA VAL A 857 14.09 2.72 16.60
C VAL A 857 12.97 3.61 16.10
N LEU A 858 12.85 3.77 14.79
CA LEU A 858 11.72 4.44 14.16
C LEU A 858 10.89 3.42 13.39
N VAL A 859 9.58 3.44 13.60
CA VAL A 859 8.61 2.61 12.88
C VAL A 859 7.67 3.56 12.16
N ALA A 860 7.36 3.31 10.88
CA ALA A 860 6.44 4.15 10.13
C ALA A 860 5.65 3.37 9.07
N GLY A 861 4.33 3.48 9.12
CA GLY A 861 3.41 3.05 8.06
C GLY A 861 2.81 4.27 7.35
N PHE A 862 3.60 4.93 6.50
CA PHE A 862 3.19 6.22 5.93
C PHE A 862 2.11 6.05 4.83
N PRO A 863 1.06 6.89 4.80
CA PRO A 863 0.00 6.79 3.81
C PRO A 863 0.50 6.92 2.36
N CYS A 864 -0.04 6.10 1.45
CA CYS A 864 0.26 6.13 0.01
C CYS A 864 -1.00 5.83 -0.82
N GLN A 865 -2.08 6.59 -0.57
CA GLN A 865 -3.42 6.28 -1.08
C GLN A 865 -3.48 6.29 -2.62
N THR A 866 -2.87 7.27 -3.31
CA THR A 866 -2.90 7.41 -4.78
C THR A 866 -2.42 6.20 -5.58
N HIS A 867 -1.59 5.33 -5.00
CA HIS A 867 -0.94 4.24 -5.72
C HIS A 867 -1.47 2.84 -5.37
N SER A 868 -2.50 2.75 -4.51
CA SER A 868 -3.18 1.48 -4.25
C SER A 868 -3.85 0.94 -5.53
N ALA A 869 -3.65 -0.35 -5.83
CA ALA A 869 -4.34 -1.02 -6.95
C ALA A 869 -5.88 -1.02 -6.79
N LEU A 870 -6.37 -0.78 -5.58
CA LEU A 870 -7.81 -0.68 -5.28
C LEU A 870 -8.35 0.73 -5.52
N ASN A 871 -7.50 1.75 -5.70
CA ASN A 871 -7.94 3.11 -5.99
C ASN A 871 -8.20 3.27 -7.49
N MET A 872 -9.42 3.70 -7.83
CA MET A 872 -9.87 3.86 -9.22
C MET A 872 -9.41 5.19 -9.83
N TYR A 873 -9.11 6.18 -9.00
CA TYR A 873 -8.67 7.51 -9.39
C TYR A 873 -7.24 7.70 -8.89
N LYS A 874 -6.30 7.89 -9.82
CA LYS A 874 -4.88 8.10 -9.53
C LYS A 874 -4.61 9.59 -9.68
N ARG A 875 -4.05 10.24 -8.66
CA ARG A 875 -3.61 11.65 -8.72
C ARG A 875 -2.08 11.70 -8.63
N SER A 876 -1.44 12.53 -9.45
CA SER A 876 0.01 12.70 -9.47
C SER A 876 0.53 13.67 -8.40
N ASP A 877 -0.37 14.43 -7.77
CA ASP A 877 -0.07 15.59 -6.92
C ASP A 877 -0.71 15.49 -5.51
N ASP A 878 -1.05 14.28 -5.04
CA ASP A 878 -1.63 14.11 -3.70
C ASP A 878 -0.59 14.42 -2.60
N PRO A 879 -0.82 15.43 -1.73
CA PRO A 879 0.07 15.76 -0.63
C PRO A 879 0.33 14.60 0.33
N LYS A 880 -0.58 13.62 0.42
CA LYS A 880 -0.39 12.42 1.25
C LYS A 880 0.77 11.56 0.77
N SER A 881 1.05 11.53 -0.54
CA SER A 881 2.20 10.82 -1.10
C SER A 881 3.54 11.40 -0.62
N ASN A 882 3.54 12.68 -0.23
CA ASN A 882 4.73 13.39 0.27
C ASN A 882 5.03 13.15 1.75
N LEU A 883 4.19 12.41 2.49
CA LEU A 883 4.47 12.03 3.89
C LEU A 883 5.69 11.11 4.05
N LEU A 884 6.14 10.46 2.96
CA LEU A 884 7.46 9.84 2.87
C LEU A 884 8.57 10.85 3.21
N LEU A 885 8.48 12.09 2.71
CA LEU A 885 9.49 13.12 2.92
C LEU A 885 9.54 13.58 4.38
N THR A 886 8.37 13.71 5.01
CA THR A 886 8.25 13.98 6.46
C THR A 886 8.87 12.85 7.28
N THR A 887 8.65 11.59 6.85
CA THR A 887 9.26 10.40 7.48
C THR A 887 10.78 10.43 7.39
N LEU A 888 11.33 10.65 6.19
CA LEU A 888 12.77 10.76 5.95
C LEU A 888 13.38 11.93 6.75
N SER A 889 12.64 13.02 6.89
CA SER A 889 13.05 14.18 7.69
C SER A 889 13.11 13.87 9.19
N GLU A 890 12.20 13.06 9.71
CA GLU A 890 12.26 12.56 11.09
C GLU A 890 13.45 11.60 11.30
N VAL A 891 13.76 10.74 10.32
CA VAL A 891 14.96 9.88 10.35
C VAL A 891 16.23 10.73 10.37
N ASP A 892 16.31 11.76 9.52
CA ASP A 892 17.46 12.67 9.47
C ASP A 892 17.66 13.44 10.78
N ARG A 893 16.56 13.89 11.40
CA ARG A 893 16.57 14.60 12.68
C ARG A 893 16.98 13.71 13.86
N LEU A 894 16.39 12.52 13.96
CA LEU A 894 16.56 11.62 15.12
C LEU A 894 17.78 10.71 15.01
N LYS A 895 18.19 10.34 13.78
CA LYS A 895 19.24 9.36 13.47
C LYS A 895 19.11 8.05 14.28
N PRO A 896 17.95 7.35 14.23
CA PRO A 896 17.72 6.11 14.96
C PRO A 896 18.71 5.00 14.56
N ASN A 897 18.90 3.99 15.41
CA ASN A 897 19.74 2.82 15.09
C ASN A 897 19.09 1.94 14.02
N TYR A 898 17.77 1.74 14.11
CA TYR A 898 16.99 0.93 13.16
C TYR A 898 15.75 1.68 12.69
N CYS A 899 15.35 1.45 11.43
CA CYS A 899 14.07 1.92 10.90
C CYS A 899 13.28 0.76 10.30
N PHE A 900 11.96 0.78 10.48
CA PHE A 900 11.01 -0.15 9.85
C PHE A 900 9.95 0.66 9.12
N PHE A 901 9.88 0.47 7.80
CA PHE A 901 8.89 1.12 6.95
C PHE A 901 7.90 0.09 6.44
N GLU A 902 6.62 0.42 6.47
CA GLU A 902 5.54 -0.37 5.89
C GLU A 902 4.80 0.45 4.83
N ASN A 903 4.37 -0.23 3.76
CA ASN A 903 3.43 0.35 2.80
C ASN A 903 2.65 -0.73 2.02
N VAL A 904 1.66 -0.30 1.22
CA VAL A 904 0.98 -1.17 0.26
C VAL A 904 1.91 -1.56 -0.90
N PRO A 905 1.72 -2.73 -1.55
CA PRO A 905 2.54 -3.14 -2.69
C PRO A 905 2.52 -2.14 -3.87
N GLY A 906 1.45 -1.37 -4.00
CA GLY A 906 1.33 -0.30 -5.00
C GLY A 906 2.38 0.82 -4.87
N PHE A 907 3.04 0.94 -3.71
CA PHE A 907 4.18 1.84 -3.51
C PHE A 907 5.30 1.61 -4.53
N LEU A 908 5.54 0.35 -4.92
CA LEU A 908 6.54 0.00 -5.93
C LEU A 908 6.19 0.57 -7.32
N SER A 909 4.95 0.97 -7.57
CA SER A 909 4.52 1.60 -8.82
C SER A 909 4.40 3.12 -8.71
N HIS A 910 4.81 3.72 -7.60
CA HIS A 910 4.80 5.17 -7.41
C HIS A 910 5.85 5.82 -8.31
N ARG A 911 5.42 6.77 -9.16
CA ARG A 911 6.27 7.52 -10.08
C ARG A 911 6.46 8.95 -9.60
N LEU A 912 7.71 9.40 -9.53
CA LEU A 912 8.04 10.81 -9.26
C LEU A 912 8.01 11.60 -10.58
N MET A 913 7.73 12.91 -10.54
CA MET A 913 7.64 13.78 -11.73
C MET A 913 6.62 13.34 -12.79
N ALA A 914 5.64 12.54 -12.39
CA ALA A 914 4.63 12.03 -13.31
C ALA A 914 3.55 13.10 -13.60
N THR A 915 3.02 13.13 -14.82
CA THR A 915 2.00 14.12 -15.24
C THR A 915 0.62 13.48 -15.29
N GLN A 916 -0.38 14.16 -14.72
CA GLN A 916 -1.78 13.75 -14.83
C GLN A 916 -2.31 14.03 -16.25
N VAL A 917 -2.81 13.01 -16.93
CA VAL A 917 -3.41 13.16 -18.28
C VAL A 917 -4.94 13.06 -18.25
N THR A 918 -5.49 12.15 -17.44
CA THR A 918 -6.93 12.04 -17.16
C THR A 918 -7.12 11.67 -15.69
N SER A 919 -8.33 11.77 -15.11
CA SER A 919 -8.61 11.35 -13.72
C SER A 919 -8.19 9.90 -13.36
N HIS A 920 -7.91 9.06 -14.34
CA HIS A 920 -7.54 7.65 -14.19
C HIS A 920 -6.14 7.31 -14.71
N ARG A 921 -5.45 8.24 -15.37
CA ARG A 921 -4.19 7.97 -16.08
C ARG A 921 -3.14 9.04 -15.78
N VAL A 922 -2.01 8.54 -15.30
CA VAL A 922 -0.75 9.28 -15.11
C VAL A 922 0.27 8.76 -16.13
N VAL A 923 1.04 9.66 -16.75
CA VAL A 923 2.04 9.33 -17.78
C VAL A 923 3.35 10.06 -17.47
N GLY A 924 4.48 9.47 -17.85
CA GLY A 924 5.81 10.02 -17.60
C GLY A 924 6.29 9.82 -16.16
N GLY A 925 7.39 10.48 -15.81
CA GLY A 925 8.02 10.39 -14.50
C GLY A 925 8.97 9.20 -14.33
N ILE A 926 9.71 9.22 -13.23
CA ILE A 926 10.68 8.20 -12.84
C ILE A 926 9.96 6.95 -12.35
N GLU A 927 10.19 5.81 -13.00
CA GLU A 927 9.64 4.52 -12.58
C GLU A 927 10.15 4.15 -11.19
N GLN A 928 9.28 3.55 -10.36
CA GLN A 928 9.57 3.20 -8.96
C GLN A 928 10.17 4.35 -8.13
N GLY A 929 9.94 5.60 -8.51
CA GLY A 929 10.57 6.78 -7.92
C GLY A 929 10.39 6.88 -6.40
N GLY A 930 9.27 6.40 -5.86
CA GLY A 930 9.06 6.31 -4.41
C GLY A 930 10.08 5.40 -3.69
N LEU A 931 10.33 4.20 -4.23
CA LEU A 931 11.33 3.26 -3.71
C LEU A 931 12.74 3.82 -3.89
N LYS A 932 13.06 4.31 -5.09
CA LYS A 932 14.36 4.91 -5.42
C LYS A 932 14.71 6.05 -4.48
N LEU A 933 13.76 6.93 -4.19
CA LEU A 933 13.97 8.07 -3.28
C LEU A 933 14.16 7.61 -1.83
N LEU A 934 13.38 6.63 -1.38
CA LEU A 934 13.53 6.05 -0.04
C LEU A 934 14.92 5.42 0.12
N GLU A 935 15.35 4.58 -0.82
CA GLU A 935 16.70 4.01 -0.82
C GLU A 935 17.76 5.11 -0.87
N ARG A 936 17.69 6.02 -1.85
CA ARG A 936 18.67 7.10 -2.03
C ARG A 936 18.84 7.92 -0.75
N ALA A 937 17.75 8.32 -0.11
CA ALA A 937 17.79 9.11 1.12
C ALA A 937 18.37 8.31 2.30
N MET A 938 18.02 7.03 2.44
CA MET A 938 18.53 6.19 3.52
C MET A 938 20.03 5.91 3.37
N LEU A 939 20.49 5.62 2.15
CA LEU A 939 21.91 5.46 1.85
C LEU A 939 22.67 6.77 2.10
N ASP A 940 22.12 7.92 1.67
CA ASP A 940 22.72 9.24 1.93
C ASP A 940 22.93 9.47 3.43
N MET A 941 21.93 9.11 4.24
CA MET A 941 21.96 9.22 5.71
C MET A 941 22.84 8.16 6.42
N GLY A 942 23.51 7.28 5.69
CA GLY A 942 24.41 6.27 6.25
C GLY A 942 23.67 5.08 6.87
N TYR A 943 22.64 4.58 6.20
CA TYR A 943 21.94 3.35 6.56
C TYR A 943 22.21 2.24 5.54
N GLN A 944 22.28 1.01 6.06
CA GLN A 944 22.08 -0.23 5.34
C GLN A 944 20.58 -0.45 5.18
N THR A 945 20.18 -1.11 4.10
CA THR A 945 18.77 -1.26 3.74
C THR A 945 18.49 -2.61 3.10
N ARG A 946 17.27 -3.11 3.32
CA ARG A 946 16.71 -4.25 2.61
C ARG A 946 15.20 -4.12 2.59
N PHE A 947 14.59 -4.56 1.51
CA PHE A 947 13.14 -4.53 1.37
C PHE A 947 12.59 -5.81 0.76
N GLY A 948 11.27 -5.98 0.87
CA GLY A 948 10.58 -7.13 0.33
C GLY A 948 9.08 -7.02 0.48
N ILE A 949 8.37 -7.93 -0.15
CA ILE A 949 6.92 -8.06 -0.02
C ILE A 949 6.61 -9.24 0.90
N LEU A 950 5.87 -8.98 1.98
CA LEU A 950 5.43 -10.00 2.93
C LEU A 950 3.93 -10.27 2.77
N GLU A 951 3.52 -11.53 2.89
CA GLU A 951 2.12 -11.98 2.95
C GLU A 951 1.80 -12.40 4.39
N ALA A 952 0.83 -11.72 5.02
CA ALA A 952 0.48 -11.92 6.42
C ALA A 952 0.10 -13.38 6.74
N GLY A 953 -0.51 -14.08 5.78
CA GLY A 953 -0.83 -15.50 5.85
C GLY A 953 0.36 -16.40 6.17
N HIS A 954 1.56 -16.04 5.73
CA HIS A 954 2.79 -16.80 5.98
C HIS A 954 3.29 -16.72 7.44
N TYR A 955 2.71 -15.84 8.25
CA TYR A 955 3.14 -15.56 9.63
C TYR A 955 2.07 -15.90 10.66
N GLY A 956 1.04 -16.67 10.28
CA GLY A 956 -0.03 -17.09 11.20
C GLY A 956 -1.21 -16.13 11.27
N THR A 957 -1.26 -15.12 10.40
CA THR A 957 -2.47 -14.29 10.24
C THR A 957 -3.47 -15.07 9.40
N PRO A 958 -4.74 -15.22 9.80
CA PRO A 958 -5.75 -15.97 9.03
C PRO A 958 -6.26 -15.19 7.80
N GLN A 959 -5.45 -14.33 7.18
CA GLN A 959 -5.85 -13.39 6.13
C GLN A 959 -4.82 -13.36 5.00
N SER A 960 -5.28 -13.24 3.74
CA SER A 960 -4.39 -12.80 2.65
C SER A 960 -4.28 -11.27 2.67
N ARG A 961 -3.13 -10.76 3.12
CA ARG A 961 -2.79 -9.34 3.15
C ARG A 961 -1.31 -9.19 2.83
N VAL A 962 -1.05 -8.62 1.66
CA VAL A 962 0.30 -8.41 1.14
C VAL A 962 0.72 -6.96 1.37
N ARG A 963 1.94 -6.75 1.88
CA ARG A 963 2.52 -5.44 2.19
C ARG A 963 4.00 -5.38 1.82
N PHE A 964 4.43 -4.19 1.42
CA PHE A 964 5.83 -3.84 1.25
C PHE A 964 6.42 -3.50 2.61
N PHE A 965 7.61 -4.00 2.90
CA PHE A 965 8.38 -3.65 4.07
C PHE A 965 9.81 -3.32 3.67
N MET A 966 10.37 -2.32 4.32
CA MET A 966 11.79 -2.01 4.28
C MET A 966 12.33 -1.92 5.70
N VAL A 967 13.46 -2.59 5.92
CA VAL A 967 14.22 -2.52 7.17
C VAL A 967 15.53 -1.82 6.89
N ALA A 968 15.90 -0.90 7.77
CA ALA A 968 17.17 -0.21 7.68
C ALA A 968 17.92 -0.24 9.01
N ALA A 969 19.24 -0.33 8.94
CA ALA A 969 20.13 -0.31 10.09
C ALA A 969 21.26 0.69 9.85
N LYS A 970 21.55 1.51 10.85
CA LYS A 970 22.67 2.46 10.76
C LYS A 970 23.98 1.71 10.51
N LEU A 971 24.90 2.31 9.75
CA LEU A 971 26.24 1.75 9.53
C LEU A 971 26.91 1.34 10.87
N GLY A 972 27.53 0.15 10.87
CA GLY A 972 28.16 -0.45 12.06
C GLY A 972 27.23 -1.34 12.90
N LEU A 973 25.94 -1.40 12.58
CA LEU A 973 25.00 -2.35 13.18
C LEU A 973 24.68 -3.49 12.22
N LYS A 974 24.26 -4.64 12.73
CA LYS A 974 23.80 -5.75 11.89
C LYS A 974 22.41 -5.44 11.31
N LEU A 975 22.27 -5.49 9.98
CA LEU A 975 20.99 -5.30 9.30
C LEU A 975 20.05 -6.50 9.55
N PRO A 976 18.84 -6.30 10.08
CA PRO A 976 17.90 -7.40 10.30
C PRO A 976 17.41 -8.03 9.00
N LEU A 977 17.33 -9.36 9.00
CA LEU A 977 16.77 -10.13 7.88
C LEU A 977 15.25 -9.99 7.82
N LEU A 978 14.68 -10.07 6.62
CA LEU A 978 13.24 -10.24 6.49
C LEU A 978 12.83 -11.65 6.97
N PRO A 979 11.78 -11.79 7.79
CA PRO A 979 11.41 -13.06 8.37
C PRO A 979 10.91 -14.03 7.29
N GLN A 980 11.42 -15.25 7.28
CA GLN A 980 10.94 -16.29 6.35
C GLN A 980 9.59 -16.87 6.80
N PRO A 981 8.77 -17.41 5.88
CA PRO A 981 7.45 -17.97 6.20
C PRO A 981 7.51 -19.06 7.28
N THR A 982 6.62 -18.95 8.28
CA THR A 982 6.44 -19.98 9.32
C THR A 982 5.23 -20.86 9.02
N HIS A 983 4.25 -20.34 8.28
CA HIS A 983 3.02 -21.02 7.92
C HIS A 983 2.94 -21.20 6.39
N ASP A 984 2.59 -22.40 5.93
CA ASP A 984 2.28 -22.67 4.53
C ASP A 984 0.93 -22.04 4.21
N PHE A 985 0.90 -21.11 3.26
CA PHE A 985 -0.29 -20.33 2.93
C PHE A 985 -0.69 -20.54 1.47
N PRO A 986 -1.94 -20.95 1.17
CA PRO A 986 -2.39 -21.26 -0.18
C PRO A 986 -2.77 -19.99 -0.95
N SER A 987 -1.80 -19.10 -1.18
CA SER A 987 -1.94 -17.91 -2.02
C SER A 987 -1.21 -18.11 -3.35
N GLY A 988 -1.88 -17.80 -4.47
CA GLY A 988 -1.26 -17.81 -5.79
C GLY A 988 -0.39 -16.59 -6.10
N LYS A 989 -0.23 -15.66 -5.13
CA LYS A 989 0.53 -14.43 -5.31
C LYS A 989 2.03 -14.72 -5.20
N GLN A 990 2.80 -14.36 -6.21
CA GLN A 990 4.26 -14.40 -6.14
C GLN A 990 4.76 -13.19 -5.35
N LEU A 991 5.65 -13.40 -4.38
CA LEU A 991 6.26 -12.33 -3.57
C LEU A 991 7.54 -11.78 -4.21
N LYS A 992 7.54 -11.72 -5.55
CA LYS A 992 8.65 -11.24 -6.36
C LYS A 992 8.48 -9.74 -6.63
N ILE A 993 9.60 -9.04 -6.75
CA ILE A 993 9.62 -7.62 -7.12
C ILE A 993 10.39 -7.52 -8.44
N ALA A 994 9.75 -6.96 -9.46
CA ALA A 994 10.43 -6.59 -10.70
C ALA A 994 11.03 -5.20 -10.52
N LEU A 995 12.32 -5.07 -10.76
CA LEU A 995 13.06 -3.81 -10.76
C LEU A 995 13.09 -3.23 -12.19
N ASP A 996 13.45 -1.96 -12.31
CA ASP A 996 13.44 -1.24 -13.59
C ASP A 996 14.53 -1.72 -14.56
N ASP A 997 15.57 -2.38 -14.05
CA ASP A 997 16.64 -3.02 -14.82
C ASP A 997 16.26 -4.42 -15.34
N GLU A 998 14.96 -4.73 -15.33
CA GLU A 998 14.34 -6.03 -15.67
C GLU A 998 14.73 -7.20 -14.77
N THR A 999 15.53 -6.96 -13.73
CA THR A 999 15.83 -7.98 -12.74
C THR A 999 14.61 -8.25 -11.86
N THR A 1000 14.50 -9.48 -11.38
CA THR A 1000 13.41 -9.86 -10.47
C THR A 1000 14.01 -10.45 -9.20
N ILE A 1001 13.82 -9.74 -8.09
CA ILE A 1001 14.29 -10.19 -6.77
C ILE A 1001 13.21 -11.01 -6.06
N SER A 1002 13.64 -11.93 -5.19
CA SER A 1002 12.75 -12.77 -4.39
C SER A 1002 13.27 -12.98 -2.97
N PRO A 1003 13.26 -11.93 -2.11
CA PRO A 1003 13.81 -12.00 -0.75
C PRO A 1003 13.10 -13.02 0.16
N ILE A 1004 11.84 -13.34 -0.15
CA ILE A 1004 11.01 -14.27 0.64
C ILE A 1004 10.82 -15.58 -0.12
N ARG A 1005 11.17 -16.70 0.52
CA ARG A 1005 10.98 -18.04 -0.04
C ARG A 1005 9.55 -18.51 0.21
N SER A 1006 8.64 -18.20 -0.70
CA SER A 1006 7.22 -18.57 -0.62
C SER A 1006 6.89 -19.94 -1.25
N CYS A 1007 7.88 -20.83 -1.36
CA CYS A 1007 7.66 -22.17 -1.91
C CYS A 1007 6.80 -23.00 -0.94
N ARG A 1008 5.72 -23.58 -1.47
CA ARG A 1008 4.87 -24.48 -0.70
C ARG A 1008 5.64 -25.71 -0.26
N GLY A 1009 5.20 -26.32 0.84
CA GLY A 1009 5.84 -27.53 1.35
C GLY A 1009 7.14 -27.31 2.12
N THR A 1010 7.49 -26.06 2.44
CA THR A 1010 8.71 -25.74 3.20
C THR A 1010 8.45 -25.14 4.59
N ALA A 1011 7.30 -24.51 4.79
CA ALA A 1011 6.96 -23.87 6.06
C ALA A 1011 6.61 -24.89 7.15
N ALA A 1012 6.86 -24.52 8.41
CA ALA A 1012 6.73 -25.41 9.56
C ALA A 1012 5.27 -25.74 9.92
N HIS A 1013 4.37 -24.76 9.76
CA HIS A 1013 2.99 -24.84 10.23
C HIS A 1013 1.99 -24.74 9.08
N GLN A 1014 0.79 -25.25 9.30
CA GLN A 1014 -0.33 -25.03 8.39
C GLN A 1014 -0.92 -23.64 8.62
N PHE A 1015 -1.39 -22.94 7.57
CA PHE A 1015 -2.10 -21.67 7.77
C PHE A 1015 -3.29 -21.78 8.73
N ILE A 1016 -3.61 -20.66 9.38
CA ILE A 1016 -4.76 -20.53 10.26
C ILE A 1016 -6.02 -20.29 9.43
N SER A 1017 -7.00 -21.20 9.55
CA SER A 1017 -8.29 -21.05 8.86
C SER A 1017 -9.24 -20.09 9.58
N VAL A 1018 -10.31 -19.65 8.89
CA VAL A 1018 -11.39 -18.86 9.51
C VAL A 1018 -11.96 -19.57 10.74
N ARG A 1019 -12.21 -20.89 10.65
CA ARG A 1019 -12.70 -21.70 11.78
C ARG A 1019 -11.70 -21.71 12.93
N ASP A 1020 -10.41 -21.87 12.63
CA ASP A 1020 -9.38 -21.88 13.66
C ASP A 1020 -9.23 -20.52 14.35
N ALA A 1021 -9.63 -19.42 13.68
CA ALA A 1021 -9.55 -18.06 14.19
C ALA A 1021 -10.76 -17.62 15.02
N ILE A 1022 -11.99 -17.93 14.58
CA ILE A 1022 -13.23 -17.39 15.19
C ILE A 1022 -14.21 -18.45 15.70
N GLY A 1023 -13.88 -19.74 15.62
CA GLY A 1023 -14.80 -20.83 15.95
C GLY A 1023 -15.21 -20.97 17.42
N ASP A 1024 -14.52 -20.31 18.35
CA ASP A 1024 -14.81 -20.22 19.79
C ASP A 1024 -15.65 -18.98 20.18
N LEU A 1025 -15.91 -18.06 19.24
CA LEU A 1025 -16.71 -16.86 19.51
C LEU A 1025 -18.22 -17.19 19.49
N PRO A 1026 -19.06 -16.51 20.30
CA PRO A 1026 -20.50 -16.75 20.31
C PRO A 1026 -21.16 -16.52 18.96
N GLN A 1027 -22.01 -17.46 18.56
CA GLN A 1027 -22.79 -17.39 17.32
C GLN A 1027 -24.17 -16.77 17.56
N TRP A 1028 -24.50 -15.76 16.75
CA TRP A 1028 -25.80 -15.08 16.79
C TRP A 1028 -26.16 -14.51 15.40
N ASP A 1029 -27.46 -14.35 15.13
CA ASP A 1029 -27.98 -13.81 13.87
C ASP A 1029 -28.62 -12.42 14.07
N TRP A 1030 -28.67 -11.59 13.03
CA TRP A 1030 -29.44 -10.34 13.09
C TRP A 1030 -30.94 -10.62 13.21
N LYS A 1031 -31.63 -9.95 14.14
CA LYS A 1031 -33.09 -9.97 14.21
C LYS A 1031 -33.68 -8.95 13.24
N LEU A 1032 -34.54 -9.41 12.32
CA LEU A 1032 -35.22 -8.52 11.36
C LEU A 1032 -36.38 -7.76 12.04
N PRO A 1033 -36.57 -6.45 11.75
CA PRO A 1033 -37.73 -5.70 12.24
C PRO A 1033 -39.03 -6.19 11.58
N LEU A 1034 -40.11 -6.25 12.37
CA LEU A 1034 -41.41 -6.85 12.00
C LEU A 1034 -42.14 -6.14 10.82
N SER A 1035 -41.68 -4.95 10.41
CA SER A 1035 -42.23 -4.16 9.30
C SER A 1035 -41.67 -4.52 7.92
N ALA A 1036 -40.67 -5.41 7.83
CA ALA A 1036 -40.11 -5.83 6.55
C ALA A 1036 -41.03 -6.80 5.81
N SER A 1037 -41.26 -6.58 4.51
CA SER A 1037 -41.95 -7.50 3.60
C SER A 1037 -41.14 -8.79 3.41
N LEU A 1038 -41.12 -9.68 4.42
CA LEU A 1038 -40.30 -10.89 4.40
C LEU A 1038 -40.84 -11.90 3.37
N THR A 1039 -39.95 -12.48 2.56
CA THR A 1039 -40.31 -13.59 1.67
C THR A 1039 -40.56 -14.87 2.47
N THR A 1040 -41.34 -15.82 1.93
CA THR A 1040 -41.62 -17.11 2.58
C THR A 1040 -40.32 -17.86 2.91
N LYS A 1041 -39.35 -17.85 2.00
CA LYS A 1041 -38.02 -18.45 2.22
C LYS A 1041 -37.30 -17.90 3.45
N ILE A 1042 -37.39 -16.59 3.70
CA ILE A 1042 -36.75 -15.97 4.88
C ILE A 1042 -37.51 -16.35 6.15
N ARG A 1043 -38.85 -16.39 6.12
CA ARG A 1043 -39.65 -16.84 7.28
C ARG A 1043 -39.31 -18.26 7.68
N ASP A 1044 -39.15 -19.17 6.72
CA ASP A 1044 -38.76 -20.56 6.96
C ASP A 1044 -37.36 -20.66 7.58
N LYS A 1045 -36.39 -19.88 7.04
CA LYS A 1045 -35.03 -19.79 7.60
C LYS A 1045 -35.05 -19.31 9.06
N ILE A 1046 -35.84 -18.30 9.40
CA ILE A 1046 -36.00 -17.80 10.77
C ILE A 1046 -36.57 -18.90 11.67
N GLN A 1047 -37.60 -19.60 11.22
CA GLN A 1047 -38.22 -20.69 11.97
C GLN A 1047 -37.22 -21.83 12.26
N MET A 1048 -36.40 -22.23 11.26
CA MET A 1048 -35.39 -23.28 11.43
C MET A 1048 -34.27 -22.89 12.40
N ARG A 1049 -34.00 -21.59 12.56
CA ARG A 1049 -32.92 -21.07 13.42
C ARG A 1049 -33.38 -20.52 14.76
N LYS A 1050 -34.59 -20.84 15.22
CA LYS A 1050 -35.12 -20.45 16.54
C LYS A 1050 -34.20 -20.77 17.73
N LYS A 1051 -33.31 -21.76 17.61
CA LYS A 1051 -32.34 -22.16 18.64
C LYS A 1051 -31.07 -21.29 18.67
N VAL A 1052 -30.81 -20.50 17.63
CA VAL A 1052 -29.68 -19.58 17.58
C VAL A 1052 -30.14 -18.23 18.13
N PRO A 1053 -29.38 -17.60 19.05
CA PRO A 1053 -29.71 -16.26 19.53
C PRO A 1053 -29.85 -15.27 18.38
N SER A 1054 -30.89 -14.44 18.43
CA SER A 1054 -31.06 -13.33 17.49
C SER A 1054 -31.06 -12.00 18.26
N VAL A 1055 -30.23 -11.06 17.82
CA VAL A 1055 -30.03 -9.79 18.51
C VAL A 1055 -30.70 -8.69 17.69
N LEU A 1056 -31.57 -7.91 18.34
CA LEU A 1056 -32.19 -6.73 17.73
C LEU A 1056 -31.15 -5.62 17.68
N TYR A 1057 -30.93 -5.09 16.48
CA TYR A 1057 -30.13 -3.90 16.32
C TYR A 1057 -30.97 -2.69 16.77
N LYS A 1058 -30.80 -2.25 18.02
CA LYS A 1058 -31.17 -0.90 18.50
C LYS A 1058 -29.84 -0.27 18.89
N GLY A 1059 -29.50 0.91 18.38
CA GLY A 1059 -28.20 1.60 18.50
C GLY A 1059 -27.67 1.85 19.92
N VAL A 1060 -27.57 0.81 20.73
CA VAL A 1060 -27.01 0.77 22.07
C VAL A 1060 -25.70 -0.02 21.96
N PRO A 1061 -24.59 0.47 22.52
CA PRO A 1061 -23.39 -0.34 22.64
C PRO A 1061 -23.70 -1.52 23.55
N HIS A 1062 -23.81 -2.70 22.93
CA HIS A 1062 -24.03 -4.02 23.54
C HIS A 1062 -25.40 -4.19 24.29
N PRO A 1063 -26.06 -5.36 24.23
CA PRO A 1063 -26.78 -5.82 25.41
C PRO A 1063 -25.71 -6.08 26.46
N ALA A 1064 -25.56 -5.31 27.54
CA ALA A 1064 -24.53 -5.57 28.55
C ALA A 1064 -24.44 -7.08 28.89
N TRP A 1065 -23.38 -7.75 28.42
CA TRP A 1065 -23.04 -9.07 28.95
C TRP A 1065 -22.30 -8.72 30.23
N GLY A 1066 -22.81 -9.20 31.36
CA GLY A 1066 -22.45 -8.69 32.69
C GLY A 1066 -20.98 -8.89 33.05
N ASP A 1067 -20.61 -8.54 34.27
CA ASP A 1067 -19.24 -8.47 34.82
C ASP A 1067 -18.39 -9.78 34.75
N ASP A 1068 -18.88 -10.85 34.11
CA ASP A 1068 -18.27 -12.17 34.04
C ASP A 1068 -17.91 -12.61 32.60
N ILE A 1069 -16.78 -12.08 32.13
CA ILE A 1069 -16.21 -12.27 30.77
C ILE A 1069 -15.91 -13.74 30.42
N GLU A 1070 -15.76 -14.64 31.39
CA GLU A 1070 -15.54 -16.08 31.09
C GLU A 1070 -16.74 -16.73 30.40
N HIS A 1071 -17.94 -16.15 30.54
CA HIS A 1071 -19.17 -16.56 29.87
C HIS A 1071 -19.39 -15.84 28.51
N GLU A 1072 -18.46 -14.98 28.07
CA GLU A 1072 -18.54 -14.26 26.79
C GLU A 1072 -18.02 -15.05 25.58
N TYR A 1073 -17.43 -16.22 25.80
CA TYR A 1073 -17.00 -17.14 24.74
C TYR A 1073 -17.93 -18.35 24.64
N GLN A 1074 -17.99 -18.99 23.47
CA GLN A 1074 -18.80 -20.19 23.29
C GLN A 1074 -18.26 -21.39 24.09
N GLY A 1075 -16.98 -21.38 24.43
CA GLY A 1075 -16.30 -22.43 25.21
C GLY A 1075 -14.81 -22.12 25.42
N PRO A 1076 -14.02 -23.09 25.94
CA PRO A 1076 -12.57 -22.95 26.01
C PRO A 1076 -11.95 -22.85 24.60
N PRO A 1077 -10.74 -22.27 24.46
CA PRO A 1077 -10.06 -22.21 23.17
C PRO A 1077 -9.79 -23.63 22.66
N ILE A 1078 -10.11 -23.88 21.39
CA ILE A 1078 -9.93 -25.18 20.72
C ILE A 1078 -8.70 -25.20 19.82
N THR A 1079 -8.12 -24.04 19.49
CA THR A 1079 -6.88 -23.92 18.73
C THR A 1079 -5.85 -23.10 19.49
N ARG A 1080 -4.57 -23.26 19.14
CA ARG A 1080 -3.50 -22.44 19.72
C ARG A 1080 -3.67 -20.96 19.39
N TYR A 1081 -4.09 -20.64 18.17
CA TYR A 1081 -4.38 -19.27 17.76
C TYR A 1081 -5.41 -18.60 18.70
N GLN A 1082 -6.49 -19.31 19.06
CA GLN A 1082 -7.50 -18.80 20.00
C GLN A 1082 -6.97 -18.68 21.42
N ALA A 1083 -6.15 -19.64 21.86
CA ALA A 1083 -5.51 -19.58 23.18
C ALA A 1083 -4.55 -18.37 23.28
N GLU A 1084 -3.79 -18.08 22.23
CA GLU A 1084 -2.92 -16.90 22.17
C GLU A 1084 -3.73 -15.60 22.08
N ALA A 1085 -4.81 -15.57 21.30
CA ALA A 1085 -5.71 -14.41 21.26
C ALA A 1085 -6.30 -14.10 22.65
N ARG A 1086 -6.62 -15.14 23.43
CA ARG A 1086 -7.21 -15.06 24.78
C ARG A 1086 -6.17 -15.11 25.90
N SER A 1087 -4.91 -14.84 25.60
CA SER A 1087 -3.80 -14.97 26.58
C SER A 1087 -3.91 -14.01 27.77
N GLU A 1088 -4.57 -12.87 27.59
CA GLU A 1088 -4.88 -11.93 28.67
C GLU A 1088 -6.39 -11.66 28.72
N ARG A 1089 -6.89 -11.27 29.90
CA ARG A 1089 -8.31 -10.96 30.11
C ARG A 1089 -8.68 -9.67 29.38
N THR A 1090 -9.68 -9.73 28.51
CA THR A 1090 -10.30 -8.55 27.87
C THR A 1090 -11.28 -7.85 28.81
N LYS A 1091 -11.46 -6.53 28.72
CA LYS A 1091 -12.52 -5.82 29.48
C LYS A 1091 -13.80 -5.66 28.67
N ASP A 1092 -13.67 -5.61 27.34
CA ASP A 1092 -14.77 -5.60 26.38
C ASP A 1092 -14.39 -6.44 25.15
N LEU A 1093 -15.10 -7.54 24.93
CA LEU A 1093 -14.86 -8.40 23.77
C LEU A 1093 -15.14 -7.69 22.44
N GLN A 1094 -15.98 -6.65 22.41
CA GLN A 1094 -16.32 -5.90 21.19
C GLN A 1094 -16.89 -6.79 20.07
N HIS A 1095 -17.73 -7.78 20.43
CA HIS A 1095 -18.31 -8.75 19.50
C HIS A 1095 -19.62 -8.28 18.86
N PHE A 1096 -19.58 -7.11 18.20
CA PHE A 1096 -20.73 -6.48 17.54
C PHE A 1096 -20.45 -6.09 16.08
N THR A 1097 -21.49 -5.81 15.29
CA THR A 1097 -21.39 -5.39 13.86
C THR A 1097 -21.72 -3.90 13.68
N LYS A 1098 -21.29 -3.29 12.57
CA LYS A 1098 -21.81 -1.98 12.08
C LYS A 1098 -23.35 -2.03 11.93
N GLN A 1099 -24.02 -0.91 12.15
CA GLN A 1099 -25.45 -0.75 11.80
C GLN A 1099 -25.62 -0.88 10.29
N VAL A 1100 -26.63 -1.63 9.87
CA VAL A 1100 -27.04 -1.67 8.46
C VAL A 1100 -28.53 -1.41 8.33
N LEU A 1101 -28.94 -0.92 7.16
CA LEU A 1101 -30.34 -0.71 6.84
C LEU A 1101 -31.13 -2.03 6.93
N PRO A 1102 -32.41 -2.01 7.37
CA PRO A 1102 -33.25 -3.20 7.42
C PRO A 1102 -33.31 -3.99 6.11
N LYS A 1103 -33.30 -3.30 4.96
CA LYS A 1103 -33.25 -3.92 3.63
C LYS A 1103 -31.96 -4.72 3.40
N VAL A 1104 -30.81 -4.23 3.88
CA VAL A 1104 -29.51 -4.93 3.81
C VAL A 1104 -29.53 -6.16 4.71
N ALA A 1105 -30.05 -6.04 5.94
CA ALA A 1105 -30.21 -7.18 6.83
C ALA A 1105 -31.11 -8.27 6.21
N ALA A 1106 -32.23 -7.90 5.58
CA ALA A 1106 -33.10 -8.84 4.89
C ALA A 1106 -32.40 -9.56 3.72
N ARG A 1107 -31.55 -8.85 2.96
CA ARG A 1107 -30.72 -9.44 1.89
C ARG A 1107 -29.72 -10.45 2.43
N VAL A 1108 -29.05 -10.16 3.56
CA VAL A 1108 -28.13 -11.10 4.22
C VAL A 1108 -28.84 -12.39 4.65
N TRP A 1109 -30.08 -12.30 5.13
CA TRP A 1109 -30.95 -13.46 5.39
C TRP A 1109 -31.33 -14.23 4.12
N GLY A 1110 -31.43 -13.53 2.99
CA GLY A 1110 -31.62 -14.13 1.67
C GLY A 1110 -30.48 -15.05 1.24
N VAL A 1111 -29.22 -14.73 1.58
CA VAL A 1111 -28.03 -15.50 1.19
C VAL A 1111 -27.96 -16.84 1.92
N ASP A 1112 -27.75 -17.95 1.19
CA ASP A 1112 -27.69 -19.29 1.79
C ASP A 1112 -26.46 -19.52 2.69
N LEU A 1113 -26.59 -20.34 3.73
CA LEU A 1113 -25.48 -20.77 4.61
C LEU A 1113 -24.64 -21.88 3.97
N LYS A 1114 -24.10 -21.61 2.77
CA LYS A 1114 -23.21 -22.52 2.05
C LYS A 1114 -21.91 -21.80 1.70
N LYS A 1115 -20.81 -22.56 1.62
CA LYS A 1115 -19.50 -22.04 1.20
C LYS A 1115 -19.65 -21.29 -0.13
N GLY A 1116 -19.16 -20.06 -0.17
CA GLY A 1116 -19.15 -19.22 -1.37
C GLY A 1116 -20.51 -18.72 -1.85
N ALA A 1117 -21.59 -18.93 -1.07
CA ALA A 1117 -22.87 -18.31 -1.35
C ALA A 1117 -22.75 -16.78 -1.35
N ASP A 1118 -23.50 -16.12 -2.23
CA ASP A 1118 -23.42 -14.68 -2.46
C ASP A 1118 -24.79 -14.09 -2.89
N PHE A 1119 -24.79 -12.88 -3.44
CA PHE A 1119 -26.01 -12.20 -3.88
C PHE A 1119 -26.90 -13.03 -4.81
N ARG A 1120 -26.36 -14.01 -5.54
CA ARG A 1120 -27.12 -14.87 -6.45
C ARG A 1120 -28.14 -15.76 -5.74
N SER A 1121 -28.00 -15.95 -4.43
CA SER A 1121 -28.98 -16.64 -3.58
C SER A 1121 -30.15 -15.74 -3.15
N ILE A 1122 -30.06 -14.42 -3.35
CA ILE A 1122 -31.07 -13.46 -2.90
C ILE A 1122 -32.29 -13.54 -3.84
N ASP A 1123 -33.48 -13.48 -3.25
CA ASP A 1123 -34.74 -13.41 -4.00
C ASP A 1123 -34.82 -12.11 -4.82
N LEU A 1124 -35.31 -12.17 -6.07
CA LEU A 1124 -35.44 -11.01 -6.95
C LEU A 1124 -36.24 -9.87 -6.31
N SER A 1125 -37.22 -10.18 -5.46
CA SER A 1125 -38.01 -9.18 -4.71
C SER A 1125 -37.17 -8.33 -3.74
N LEU A 1126 -36.00 -8.82 -3.32
CA LEU A 1126 -35.04 -8.11 -2.48
C LEU A 1126 -33.76 -7.73 -3.25
N GLY A 1127 -33.70 -8.07 -4.55
CA GLY A 1127 -32.57 -7.86 -5.43
C GLY A 1127 -32.30 -6.38 -5.66
N GLN A 1128 -31.02 -6.02 -5.81
CA GLN A 1128 -30.61 -4.71 -6.29
C GLN A 1128 -30.49 -4.73 -7.82
N TYR A 1129 -30.92 -3.65 -8.48
CA TYR A 1129 -30.84 -3.49 -9.94
C TYR A 1129 -29.45 -3.84 -10.47
N GLN A 1130 -28.41 -3.28 -9.86
CA GLN A 1130 -27.01 -3.43 -10.27
C GLN A 1130 -26.49 -4.88 -10.23
N LEU A 1131 -27.16 -5.75 -9.46
CA LEU A 1131 -26.74 -7.13 -9.25
C LEU A 1131 -27.58 -8.15 -10.04
N HIS A 1132 -28.87 -7.86 -10.28
CA HIS A 1132 -29.79 -8.81 -10.91
C HIS A 1132 -30.30 -8.38 -12.29
N ASN A 1133 -30.15 -7.11 -12.68
CA ASN A 1133 -30.63 -6.67 -13.99
C ASN A 1133 -29.70 -7.20 -15.11
N PRO A 1134 -30.24 -7.86 -16.16
CA PRO A 1134 -29.48 -8.30 -17.34
C PRO A 1134 -28.69 -7.20 -18.06
N GLU A 1135 -29.13 -5.94 -17.97
CA GLU A 1135 -28.49 -4.76 -18.56
C GLU A 1135 -27.41 -4.14 -17.66
N SER A 1136 -27.30 -4.59 -16.41
CA SER A 1136 -26.31 -4.09 -15.46
C SER A 1136 -24.88 -4.40 -15.90
N TRP A 1137 -23.93 -3.57 -15.45
CA TRP A 1137 -22.50 -3.80 -15.71
C TRP A 1137 -22.06 -5.19 -15.23
N ASN A 1138 -22.56 -5.65 -14.06
CA ASN A 1138 -22.23 -6.97 -13.53
C ASN A 1138 -22.70 -8.11 -14.45
N ALA A 1139 -23.92 -8.01 -15.01
CA ALA A 1139 -24.47 -9.00 -15.93
C ALA A 1139 -23.69 -9.06 -17.25
N LYS A 1140 -23.25 -7.92 -17.78
CA LYS A 1140 -22.41 -7.85 -19.00
C LYS A 1140 -21.09 -8.62 -18.88
N TYR A 1141 -20.55 -8.78 -17.66
CA TYR A 1141 -19.34 -9.56 -17.37
C TYR A 1141 -19.63 -10.96 -16.78
N GLY A 1142 -20.86 -11.46 -16.95
CA GLY A 1142 -21.25 -12.82 -16.58
C GLY A 1142 -21.66 -13.00 -15.12
N ASN A 1143 -22.18 -11.96 -14.46
CA ASN A 1143 -22.58 -11.98 -13.04
C ASN A 1143 -21.47 -12.51 -12.13
N ARG A 1144 -20.32 -11.82 -12.14
CA ARG A 1144 -19.17 -12.23 -11.33
C ARG A 1144 -19.57 -12.19 -9.85
N GLY A 1145 -19.41 -13.32 -9.16
CA GLY A 1145 -19.72 -13.45 -7.73
C GLY A 1145 -18.82 -12.57 -6.87
N GLY A 1146 -19.30 -12.18 -5.69
CA GLY A 1146 -18.53 -11.36 -4.74
C GLY A 1146 -19.41 -10.56 -3.78
N ALA A 1147 -20.40 -9.85 -4.30
CA ALA A 1147 -21.33 -9.07 -3.48
C ALA A 1147 -22.12 -9.98 -2.54
N TYR A 1148 -22.29 -9.58 -1.28
CA TYR A 1148 -22.94 -10.36 -0.22
C TYR A 1148 -22.35 -11.76 -0.05
N SER A 1149 -21.04 -11.94 -0.30
CA SER A 1149 -20.43 -13.27 -0.27
C SER A 1149 -20.05 -13.71 1.14
N ARG A 1150 -20.27 -15.00 1.42
CA ARG A 1150 -19.85 -15.67 2.66
C ARG A 1150 -18.41 -16.14 2.61
N LEU A 1151 -17.75 -16.04 3.76
CA LEU A 1151 -16.45 -16.66 3.99
C LEU A 1151 -16.54 -18.18 4.05
N ASP A 1152 -15.41 -18.83 3.78
CA ASP A 1152 -15.22 -20.26 3.92
C ASP A 1152 -14.60 -20.57 5.27
N ASN A 1153 -15.23 -21.45 6.06
CA ASN A 1153 -14.73 -21.86 7.36
C ASN A 1153 -13.33 -22.50 7.28
N ASP A 1154 -13.07 -23.29 6.23
CA ASP A 1154 -11.78 -23.97 6.04
C ASP A 1154 -10.83 -23.15 5.14
N GLY A 1155 -11.24 -21.93 4.74
CA GLY A 1155 -10.43 -20.97 4.00
C GLY A 1155 -9.80 -19.92 4.92
N TYR A 1156 -9.51 -18.75 4.35
CA TYR A 1156 -8.94 -17.59 5.05
C TYR A 1156 -9.76 -16.32 4.77
N PHE A 1157 -9.54 -15.28 5.57
CA PHE A 1157 -10.15 -13.97 5.36
C PHE A 1157 -9.52 -13.27 4.15
N ASN A 1158 -10.34 -12.58 3.35
CA ASN A 1158 -9.81 -11.62 2.39
C ASN A 1158 -9.19 -10.42 3.13
N THR A 1159 -8.39 -9.63 2.42
CA THR A 1159 -7.90 -8.35 2.94
C THR A 1159 -9.10 -7.56 3.49
N ILE A 1160 -8.96 -7.00 4.69
CA ILE A 1160 -9.95 -6.07 5.24
C ILE A 1160 -9.55 -4.68 4.78
N ILE A 1161 -10.52 -3.98 4.21
CA ILE A 1161 -10.45 -2.58 3.83
C ILE A 1161 -11.16 -1.71 4.85
N THR A 1162 -10.99 -0.40 4.71
CA THR A 1162 -11.58 0.62 5.59
C THR A 1162 -13.09 0.75 5.48
N ASN A 1163 -13.73 0.10 4.51
CA ASN A 1163 -15.18 0.02 4.39
C ASN A 1163 -15.64 -1.46 4.35
N VAL A 1164 -16.30 -1.91 5.42
CA VAL A 1164 -16.81 -3.29 5.53
C VAL A 1164 -18.31 -3.30 5.22
N ASP A 1165 -18.63 -3.36 3.93
CA ASP A 1165 -20.02 -3.43 3.45
C ASP A 1165 -20.24 -4.57 2.43
N PRO A 1166 -21.44 -5.19 2.39
CA PRO A 1166 -21.70 -6.34 1.51
C PRO A 1166 -21.61 -6.04 0.02
N THR A 1167 -21.63 -4.77 -0.37
CA THR A 1167 -21.50 -4.31 -1.76
C THR A 1167 -20.16 -3.64 -2.05
N ALA A 1168 -19.27 -3.51 -1.06
CA ALA A 1168 -17.97 -2.88 -1.23
C ALA A 1168 -17.07 -3.66 -2.21
N LYS A 1169 -15.99 -3.03 -2.71
CA LYS A 1169 -15.02 -3.67 -3.63
C LYS A 1169 -14.50 -5.01 -3.08
N GLN A 1170 -14.33 -5.13 -1.76
CA GLN A 1170 -14.08 -6.39 -1.07
C GLN A 1170 -15.29 -6.80 -0.22
N CYS A 1171 -16.26 -7.43 -0.88
CA CYS A 1171 -17.60 -7.73 -0.37
C CYS A 1171 -17.75 -9.12 0.30
N ARG A 1172 -16.65 -9.84 0.56
CA ARG A 1172 -16.69 -11.12 1.30
C ARG A 1172 -16.66 -10.90 2.81
N VAL A 1173 -17.75 -10.33 3.32
CA VAL A 1173 -17.84 -9.83 4.70
C VAL A 1173 -18.92 -10.55 5.52
N LEU A 1174 -19.58 -11.56 4.95
CA LEU A 1174 -20.62 -12.33 5.65
C LEU A 1174 -20.02 -13.50 6.42
N HIS A 1175 -20.52 -13.70 7.64
CA HIS A 1175 -20.11 -14.81 8.50
C HIS A 1175 -20.43 -16.17 7.83
N PRO A 1176 -19.56 -17.19 7.96
CA PRO A 1176 -19.77 -18.51 7.33
C PRO A 1176 -21.06 -19.22 7.77
N SER A 1177 -21.47 -19.04 9.02
CA SER A 1177 -22.54 -19.84 9.66
C SER A 1177 -23.65 -19.01 10.33
N CYS A 1178 -23.61 -17.69 10.19
CA CYS A 1178 -24.58 -16.76 10.79
C CYS A 1178 -25.18 -15.81 9.74
N TYR A 1179 -26.42 -15.38 9.93
CA TYR A 1179 -27.10 -14.38 9.11
C TYR A 1179 -26.75 -12.96 9.58
N ARG A 1180 -25.47 -12.62 9.49
CA ARG A 1180 -24.89 -11.30 9.78
C ARG A 1180 -23.55 -11.10 9.05
N MET A 1181 -23.05 -9.88 9.09
CA MET A 1181 -21.66 -9.57 8.75
C MET A 1181 -20.70 -10.02 9.87
N LEU A 1182 -19.41 -9.95 9.59
CA LEU A 1182 -18.37 -10.10 10.60
C LEU A 1182 -18.48 -9.02 11.69
N THR A 1183 -18.17 -9.40 12.93
CA THR A 1183 -18.08 -8.48 14.06
C THR A 1183 -16.72 -7.77 14.10
N VAL A 1184 -16.62 -6.69 14.89
CA VAL A 1184 -15.35 -5.99 15.16
C VAL A 1184 -14.30 -6.96 15.72
N ARG A 1185 -14.65 -7.81 16.68
CA ARG A 1185 -13.74 -8.85 17.20
C ARG A 1185 -13.31 -9.87 16.14
N GLU A 1186 -14.23 -10.33 15.29
CA GLU A 1186 -13.87 -11.26 14.20
C GLU A 1186 -12.92 -10.61 13.19
N LEU A 1187 -13.14 -9.34 12.86
CA LEU A 1187 -12.22 -8.55 12.02
C LEU A 1187 -10.85 -8.36 12.70
N ALA A 1188 -10.82 -8.06 14.00
CA ALA A 1188 -9.59 -7.89 14.77
C ALA A 1188 -8.77 -9.19 14.80
N ARG A 1189 -9.41 -10.34 15.07
CA ARG A 1189 -8.77 -11.66 14.98
C ARG A 1189 -8.30 -11.95 13.55
N SER A 1190 -9.04 -11.54 12.52
CA SER A 1190 -8.53 -11.78 11.17
C SER A 1190 -7.17 -11.11 10.87
N GLN A 1191 -6.84 -10.00 11.58
CA GLN A 1191 -5.55 -9.30 11.53
C GLN A 1191 -4.56 -9.77 12.62
N GLY A 1192 -4.96 -10.74 13.45
CA GLY A 1192 -4.15 -11.33 14.51
C GLY A 1192 -4.05 -10.51 15.80
N PHE A 1193 -4.92 -9.51 16.00
CA PHE A 1193 -4.96 -8.77 17.28
C PHE A 1193 -5.36 -9.69 18.43
N PRO A 1194 -4.76 -9.52 19.62
CA PRO A 1194 -5.22 -10.22 20.82
C PRO A 1194 -6.59 -9.70 21.28
N ASP A 1195 -7.33 -10.52 22.03
CA ASP A 1195 -8.70 -10.22 22.46
C ASP A 1195 -8.76 -9.11 23.50
N TRP A 1196 -7.70 -8.91 24.28
CA TRP A 1196 -7.59 -7.79 25.23
C TRP A 1196 -7.43 -6.44 24.55
N PHE A 1197 -7.07 -6.42 23.26
CA PHE A 1197 -6.93 -5.17 22.51
C PHE A 1197 -8.31 -4.58 22.22
N GLU A 1198 -8.54 -3.37 22.73
CA GLU A 1198 -9.81 -2.65 22.65
C GLU A 1198 -9.71 -1.50 21.65
N PHE A 1199 -10.74 -1.33 20.82
CA PHE A 1199 -10.83 -0.26 19.83
C PHE A 1199 -11.80 0.83 20.29
N PHE A 1200 -11.39 2.09 20.22
CA PHE A 1200 -12.24 3.23 20.55
C PHE A 1200 -12.76 3.93 19.28
N ALA A 1201 -14.00 4.39 19.33
CA ALA A 1201 -14.68 5.13 18.26
C ALA A 1201 -15.46 6.31 18.83
N LEU A 1202 -15.34 7.49 18.20
CA LEU A 1202 -16.07 8.69 18.63
C LEU A 1202 -17.53 8.66 18.14
N LYS A 1203 -18.46 8.92 19.06
CA LYS A 1203 -19.91 9.03 18.82
C LYS A 1203 -20.54 7.83 18.09
N ASN A 1204 -19.94 6.63 18.18
CA ASN A 1204 -20.35 5.41 17.47
C ASN A 1204 -20.40 5.51 15.92
N ASN A 1205 -19.99 6.66 15.33
CA ASN A 1205 -20.13 6.95 13.90
C ASN A 1205 -18.84 6.74 13.10
N VAL A 1206 -17.66 6.68 13.76
CA VAL A 1206 -16.43 6.23 13.11
C VAL A 1206 -16.21 4.76 13.39
N VAL A 1207 -16.14 3.98 12.31
CA VAL A 1207 -16.23 2.54 12.44
C VAL A 1207 -14.88 1.95 12.80
N THR A 1208 -14.81 1.26 13.93
CA THR A 1208 -13.63 0.51 14.43
C THR A 1208 -13.02 -0.42 13.37
N HIS A 1209 -13.77 -0.83 12.35
CA HIS A 1209 -13.21 -1.57 11.22
C HIS A 1209 -12.18 -0.78 10.39
N ARG A 1210 -12.24 0.56 10.34
CA ARG A 1210 -11.23 1.39 9.65
C ARG A 1210 -9.88 1.27 10.33
N HIS A 1211 -9.87 1.30 11.67
CA HIS A 1211 -8.67 1.08 12.47
C HIS A 1211 -8.05 -0.29 12.20
N ILE A 1212 -8.88 -1.33 12.21
CA ILE A 1212 -8.45 -2.71 11.95
C ILE A 1212 -7.96 -2.88 10.50
N GLY A 1213 -8.63 -2.25 9.53
CA GLY A 1213 -8.28 -2.30 8.12
C GLY A 1213 -6.97 -1.60 7.78
N ASN A 1214 -6.68 -0.47 8.46
CA ASN A 1214 -5.44 0.30 8.29
C ASN A 1214 -4.24 -0.32 9.01
N ALA A 1215 -4.46 -1.04 10.11
CA ALA A 1215 -3.38 -1.64 10.86
C ALA A 1215 -2.53 -2.63 10.05
N VAL A 1216 -1.25 -2.72 10.42
CA VAL A 1216 -0.37 -3.82 10.01
C VAL A 1216 -0.81 -5.07 10.76
N ALA A 1217 -0.80 -6.23 10.09
CA ALA A 1217 -1.16 -7.49 10.70
C ALA A 1217 -0.21 -7.82 11.86
N TRP A 1218 -0.79 -8.03 13.04
CA TRP A 1218 -0.05 -8.19 14.30
C TRP A 1218 1.03 -9.29 14.24
N PRO A 1219 0.78 -10.48 13.65
CA PRO A 1219 1.80 -11.52 13.56
C PRO A 1219 3.00 -11.16 12.66
N VAL A 1220 2.77 -10.33 11.63
CA VAL A 1220 3.85 -9.85 10.75
C VAL A 1220 4.77 -8.91 11.52
N SER A 1221 4.19 -7.97 12.28
CA SER A 1221 4.94 -7.06 13.14
C SER A 1221 5.77 -7.83 14.17
N ARG A 1222 5.19 -8.88 14.79
CA ARG A 1222 5.93 -9.76 15.71
C ARG A 1222 7.08 -10.49 15.02
N ALA A 1223 6.88 -10.97 13.80
CA ALA A 1223 7.92 -11.67 13.03
C ALA A 1223 9.11 -10.73 12.70
N LEU A 1224 8.83 -9.49 12.29
CA LEU A 1224 9.87 -8.46 12.09
C LEU A 1224 10.62 -8.13 13.40
N GLY A 1225 9.88 -8.06 14.51
CA GLY A 1225 10.48 -7.87 15.84
C GLY A 1225 11.46 -8.99 16.23
N ARG A 1226 11.13 -10.26 15.91
CA ARG A 1226 12.03 -11.41 16.12
C ARG A 1226 13.30 -11.33 15.27
N SER A 1227 13.19 -10.89 14.01
CA SER A 1227 14.38 -10.67 13.16
C SER A 1227 15.34 -9.63 13.76
N LEU A 1228 14.80 -8.57 14.38
CA LEU A 1228 15.61 -7.59 15.09
C LEU A 1228 16.29 -8.21 16.32
N GLN A 1229 15.53 -8.97 17.12
CA GLN A 1229 16.06 -9.69 18.28
C GLN A 1229 17.22 -10.61 17.88
N ASP A 1230 17.08 -11.38 16.80
CA ASP A 1230 18.13 -12.26 16.28
C ASP A 1230 19.40 -11.47 15.92
N SER A 1231 19.23 -10.32 15.27
CA SER A 1231 20.36 -9.47 14.87
C SER A 1231 21.10 -8.87 16.07
N LEU A 1232 20.36 -8.45 17.09
CA LEU A 1232 20.93 -7.93 18.33
C LEU A 1232 21.60 -9.03 19.16
N PHE A 1233 21.00 -10.22 19.21
CA PHE A 1233 21.56 -11.38 19.88
C PHE A 1233 22.89 -11.79 19.24
N ASP A 1234 22.95 -11.89 17.91
CA ASP A 1234 24.18 -12.22 17.20
C ASP A 1234 25.30 -11.20 17.47
N MET A 1235 24.96 -9.90 17.50
CA MET A 1235 25.92 -8.85 17.84
C MET A 1235 26.41 -8.96 19.28
N TRP A 1236 25.51 -9.19 20.23
CA TRP A 1236 25.85 -9.35 21.64
C TRP A 1236 26.74 -10.57 21.89
N THR A 1237 26.42 -11.70 21.27
CA THR A 1237 27.22 -12.93 21.36
C THR A 1237 28.61 -12.74 20.75
N LYS A 1238 28.73 -12.04 19.63
CA LYS A 1238 30.03 -11.70 19.03
C LYS A 1238 30.87 -10.83 19.96
N GLN A 1239 30.30 -9.76 20.51
CA GLN A 1239 30.98 -8.87 21.47
C GLN A 1239 31.40 -9.61 22.75
N LYS A 1240 30.56 -10.52 23.25
CA LYS A 1240 30.87 -11.33 24.43
C LYS A 1240 32.06 -12.27 24.18
N ARG A 1241 32.18 -12.85 22.98
CA ARG A 1241 33.32 -13.70 22.59
C ARG A 1241 34.61 -12.88 22.46
N GLU A 1242 34.56 -11.75 21.78
CA GLU A 1242 35.71 -10.84 21.62
C GLU A 1242 36.24 -10.34 22.98
N ALA A 1243 35.35 -10.05 23.92
CA ALA A 1243 35.75 -9.64 25.27
C ALA A 1243 36.49 -10.75 26.05
N ILE A 1244 36.05 -12.01 25.90
CA ILE A 1244 36.70 -13.16 26.56
C ILE A 1244 38.09 -13.44 25.97
N GLU A 1245 38.27 -13.24 24.66
CA GLU A 1245 39.58 -13.43 24.00
C GLU A 1245 40.60 -12.40 24.48
N ILE A 1246 40.20 -11.14 24.67
CA ILE A 1246 41.09 -10.07 25.17
C ILE A 1246 41.57 -10.35 26.61
N ASP A 1247 40.69 -10.85 27.48
CA ASP A 1247 41.08 -11.18 28.86
C ASP A 1247 42.06 -12.37 28.91
N ASN A 1248 41.88 -13.39 28.05
CA ASN A 1248 42.79 -14.55 27.99
C ASN A 1248 44.16 -14.25 27.36
N ASP A 1249 44.28 -13.22 26.50
CA ASP A 1249 45.56 -12.77 25.93
C ASP A 1249 46.33 -11.82 26.88
N SER A 1250 45.71 -11.42 28.00
CA SER A 1250 46.31 -10.52 29.00
C SER A 1250 46.87 -11.21 30.26
N ASP A 1251 46.67 -12.52 30.38
CA ASP A 1251 47.27 -13.43 31.37
C ASP A 1251 48.44 -14.22 30.74
#